data_AF-A0A369HJA7-F1
#
_entry.id   AF-A0A369HJA7-F1
#
_cell.length_a   1.000
_cell.length_b   1.000
_cell.length_c   1.000
_cell.angle_alpha   90.00
_cell.angle_beta   90.00
_cell.angle_gamma   90.00
#
_symmetry.space_group_name_H-M   'P 1'
#
loop_
_entity.id
_entity.type
_entity.pdbx_description
1 polymer ?
#
loop_
_entity_poly.entity_id
_entity_poly.type
_entity_poly.pdbx_seq_one_letter_code
_entity_poly.pdbx_strand_id
1 'polypeptide(L)'
;MAQPIGVPDRVVPMKVIVVGAHRTGTMSMRSALWQLGFHDVYHMHAVMQNPIDHPEMWSRAIEAKFAGKGTFTRADWDRLLGHYQACCDVPAAFFSAELAEIYPDAKVVVLNRDPNKWYESALHTVHKAITEIPLSARLVRLYCYVLDEQQRSWTRFLKVMTTYCLDFDHGKERDKAIAWFEGQYKECHDRIPAERCLEYTIQDGWEPLCEHLGVPIPTVKDPRTGELVEAPFPRINDRETFQLNMIRSMKRSVKRANQNAIMLVGRLAMVSVVAYGAYTMWKRNFGDESCDLLKMKIRSRRISASIADAIAQPATGERQPGCLGPCIHAVAAFAAFYRLNLARYRPADFLRLRQDVWQLDEEAYSDSFRNSASRSDDASQQLVPVGDLGYSGSTFFSTADGCFLVKSLPRRFEYEFFTHDLLDAYSAHMTECPGSLLVRITDLVFCPHITLGGIVGSAPTHHIIMENLLHLDGDHGDAETYDLKPDDYFFPERDIADGRLAPASVKDRLVDKFPGEVCVSSEAKRNLVTLLEADTALLADSSAVDYSLFFVRFPATDSPFTDLHAAQSSWRTGVASTDGRWTYRAVVLDFFWAKKKMRAKAMTGLVGAFNLLARKGPMSITAEPAEYRERFLRMVNKLVSSREPQLSSSDEAGELTPGREASVAAEAS
;
A
#
# COMPACT_ATOMS: atom_id res chain seq x y z
N MET A 1 26.83 4.23 6.57
CA MET A 1 26.94 4.08 5.10
C MET A 1 26.99 2.60 4.82
N ALA A 2 26.06 2.06 4.03
CA ALA A 2 26.11 0.65 3.65
C ALA A 2 27.35 0.43 2.77
N GLN A 3 28.17 -0.57 3.10
CA GLN A 3 29.35 -0.90 2.30
C GLN A 3 28.95 -1.40 0.90
N PRO A 4 29.77 -1.12 -0.13
CA PRO A 4 29.52 -1.61 -1.48
C PRO A 4 29.55 -3.16 -1.51
N ILE A 5 28.66 -3.73 -2.30
CA ILE A 5 28.48 -5.17 -2.48
C ILE A 5 29.77 -5.77 -3.07
N GLY A 6 30.39 -6.74 -2.38
CA GLY A 6 31.52 -7.54 -2.90
C GLY A 6 32.86 -7.44 -2.16
N VAL A 7 32.98 -6.61 -1.12
CA VAL A 7 34.16 -6.62 -0.22
C VAL A 7 33.95 -7.70 0.86
N PRO A 8 34.95 -8.54 1.20
CA PRO A 8 34.82 -9.48 2.31
C PRO A 8 34.48 -8.71 3.59
N ASP A 9 33.40 -9.11 4.28
CA ASP A 9 32.90 -8.42 5.49
C ASP A 9 33.98 -8.31 6.58
N ARG A 10 34.93 -9.25 6.62
CA ARG A 10 36.14 -9.19 7.44
C ARG A 10 37.35 -8.71 6.64
N VAL A 11 37.91 -7.58 7.06
CA VAL A 11 39.10 -6.96 6.43
C VAL A 11 40.39 -7.13 7.23
N VAL A 12 40.29 -7.53 8.51
CA VAL A 12 41.44 -7.91 9.35
C VAL A 12 41.17 -9.24 10.08
N PRO A 13 42.19 -10.09 10.25
CA PRO A 13 42.02 -11.35 10.97
C PRO A 13 41.72 -11.10 12.45
N MET A 14 40.85 -11.93 13.04
CA MET A 14 40.69 -11.99 14.49
C MET A 14 41.94 -12.66 15.08
N LYS A 15 42.69 -11.92 15.88
CA LYS A 15 43.97 -12.37 16.48
C LYS A 15 43.86 -12.68 17.96
N VAL A 16 43.04 -11.93 18.71
CA VAL A 16 42.94 -12.07 20.17
C VAL A 16 41.49 -11.99 20.64
N ILE A 17 41.06 -12.99 21.40
CA ILE A 17 39.76 -13.00 22.06
C ILE A 17 40.00 -12.92 23.56
N VAL A 18 39.53 -11.84 24.19
CA VAL A 18 39.66 -11.65 25.63
C VAL A 18 38.35 -12.08 26.30
N VAL A 19 38.42 -13.16 27.08
CA VAL A 19 37.32 -13.62 27.93
C VAL A 19 37.37 -12.81 29.21
N GLY A 20 36.61 -11.73 29.26
CA GLY A 20 36.60 -10.84 30.42
C GLY A 20 35.28 -10.12 30.55
N ALA A 21 34.57 -10.37 31.65
CA ALA A 21 33.36 -9.63 31.99
C ALA A 21 33.69 -8.15 32.26
N HIS A 22 32.66 -7.31 32.21
CA HIS A 22 32.78 -5.91 32.62
C HIS A 22 33.45 -5.78 34.01
N ARG A 23 34.25 -4.74 34.21
CA ARG A 23 34.95 -4.44 35.48
C ARG A 23 36.09 -5.41 35.89
N THR A 24 36.55 -6.30 35.01
CA THR A 24 37.80 -7.09 35.23
C THR A 24 39.07 -6.36 34.81
N GLY A 25 38.94 -5.15 34.24
CA GLY A 25 40.07 -4.38 33.70
C GLY A 25 40.16 -4.39 32.18
N THR A 26 39.05 -4.69 31.51
CA THR A 26 38.90 -4.73 30.06
C THR A 26 39.39 -3.47 29.35
N MET A 27 39.23 -2.28 29.93
CA MET A 27 39.76 -1.04 29.35
C MET A 27 41.29 -0.95 29.40
N SER A 28 41.90 -1.41 30.50
CA SER A 28 43.37 -1.57 30.60
C SER A 28 43.86 -2.56 29.55
N MET A 29 43.18 -3.70 29.43
CA MET A 29 43.51 -4.72 28.42
C MET A 29 43.36 -4.19 26.98
N ARG A 30 42.28 -3.45 26.69
CA ARG A 30 42.08 -2.77 25.40
C ARG A 30 43.26 -1.86 25.07
N SER A 31 43.73 -1.08 26.05
CA SER A 31 44.89 -0.20 25.87
C SER A 31 46.21 -0.98 25.74
N ALA A 32 46.36 -2.09 26.46
CA ALA A 32 47.56 -2.92 26.38
C ALA A 32 47.69 -3.55 25.00
N LEU A 33 46.62 -4.18 24.50
CA LEU A 33 46.57 -4.76 23.15
C LEU A 33 46.84 -3.71 22.06
N TRP A 34 46.32 -2.49 22.23
CA TRP A 34 46.62 -1.40 21.30
C TRP A 34 48.11 -1.01 21.28
N GLN A 35 48.76 -0.95 22.46
CA GLN A 35 50.21 -0.71 22.56
C GLN A 35 51.06 -1.85 21.99
N LEU A 36 50.54 -3.09 22.00
CA LEU A 36 51.17 -4.26 21.38
C LEU A 36 50.96 -4.35 19.87
N GLY A 37 50.31 -3.35 19.24
CA GLY A 37 50.09 -3.31 17.80
C GLY A 37 48.86 -4.08 17.30
N PHE A 38 47.99 -4.54 18.21
CA PHE A 38 46.65 -5.02 17.85
C PHE A 38 45.74 -3.81 17.72
N HIS A 39 45.67 -3.26 16.51
CA HIS A 39 44.85 -2.10 16.21
C HIS A 39 43.37 -2.51 16.14
N ASP A 40 42.49 -1.59 16.56
CA ASP A 40 41.03 -1.80 16.63
C ASP A 40 40.61 -3.00 17.51
N VAL A 41 40.63 -2.77 18.82
CA VAL A 41 40.11 -3.71 19.83
C VAL A 41 38.65 -3.39 20.14
N TYR A 42 37.74 -4.34 19.86
CA TYR A 42 36.32 -4.22 20.17
C TYR A 42 36.09 -4.14 21.68
N HIS A 43 35.14 -3.30 22.10
CA HIS A 43 34.73 -3.09 23.50
C HIS A 43 33.31 -2.49 23.52
N MET A 44 32.63 -2.46 24.67
CA MET A 44 31.37 -1.73 24.86
C MET A 44 31.39 -0.28 24.31
N HIS A 45 32.55 0.39 24.33
CA HIS A 45 32.69 1.74 23.78
C HIS A 45 32.42 1.80 22.26
N ALA A 46 32.70 0.73 21.51
CA ALA A 46 32.40 0.63 20.09
C ALA A 46 30.89 0.55 19.81
N VAL A 47 30.11 -0.05 20.71
CA VAL A 47 28.63 -0.06 20.64
C VAL A 47 28.10 1.37 20.82
N MET A 48 28.67 2.14 21.75
CA MET A 48 28.29 3.54 21.96
C MET A 48 28.68 4.46 20.80
N GLN A 49 29.76 4.14 20.08
CA GLN A 49 30.21 4.89 18.90
C GLN A 49 29.39 4.59 17.64
N ASN A 50 28.78 3.40 17.56
CA ASN A 50 27.96 2.94 16.45
C ASN A 50 26.52 2.61 16.93
N PRO A 51 25.75 3.62 17.35
CA PRO A 51 24.55 3.46 18.18
C PRO A 51 23.30 2.95 17.45
N ILE A 52 23.43 2.53 16.19
CA ILE A 52 22.33 1.93 15.41
C ILE A 52 22.71 0.49 15.08
N ASP A 53 23.73 0.31 14.24
CA ASP A 53 24.10 -0.99 13.68
C ASP A 53 24.58 -2.00 14.74
N HIS A 54 25.48 -1.58 15.64
CA HIS A 54 26.05 -2.51 16.63
C HIS A 54 25.01 -2.97 17.68
N PRO A 55 24.21 -2.08 18.32
CA PRO A 55 23.13 -2.50 19.21
C PRO A 55 22.16 -3.50 18.56
N GLU A 56 21.81 -3.30 17.30
CA GLU A 56 20.91 -4.19 16.57
C GLU A 56 21.55 -5.56 16.32
N MET A 57 22.77 -5.59 15.80
CA MET A 57 23.48 -6.85 15.53
C MET A 57 23.73 -7.66 16.82
N TRP A 58 24.12 -6.99 17.91
CA TRP A 58 24.25 -7.65 19.21
C TRP A 58 22.91 -8.13 19.78
N SER A 59 21.83 -7.37 19.60
CA SER A 59 20.50 -7.83 20.00
C SER A 59 20.11 -9.10 19.26
N ARG A 60 20.37 -9.16 17.94
CA ARG A 60 20.16 -10.37 17.13
C ARG A 60 21.01 -11.54 17.61
N ALA A 61 22.30 -11.34 17.90
CA ALA A 61 23.17 -12.39 18.40
C ALA A 61 22.69 -12.95 19.75
N ILE A 62 22.29 -12.06 20.67
CA ILE A 62 21.77 -12.44 22.00
C ILE A 62 20.44 -13.18 21.87
N GLU A 63 19.50 -12.68 21.06
CA GLU A 63 18.22 -13.33 20.83
C GLU A 63 18.39 -14.71 20.17
N ALA A 64 19.36 -14.86 19.26
CA ALA A 64 19.68 -16.15 18.65
C ALA A 64 20.24 -17.16 19.68
N LYS A 65 21.24 -16.76 20.48
CA LYS A 65 21.90 -17.64 21.47
C LYS A 65 20.99 -18.00 22.65
N PHE A 66 20.34 -17.00 23.25
CA PHE A 66 19.67 -17.16 24.55
C PHE A 66 18.14 -17.26 24.46
N ALA A 67 17.52 -16.80 23.36
CA ALA A 67 16.06 -16.84 23.20
C ALA A 67 15.59 -17.79 22.08
N GLY A 68 16.51 -18.45 21.36
CA GLY A 68 16.19 -19.31 20.22
C GLY A 68 15.51 -18.57 19.07
N LYS A 69 15.75 -17.26 18.93
CA LYS A 69 15.09 -16.40 17.93
C LYS A 69 16.06 -16.04 16.81
N GLY A 70 15.81 -16.60 15.63
CA GLY A 70 16.64 -16.35 14.45
C GLY A 70 18.00 -17.02 14.52
N THR A 71 18.91 -16.60 13.66
CA THR A 71 20.27 -17.16 13.54
C THR A 71 21.32 -16.05 13.47
N PHE A 72 22.53 -16.36 13.93
CA PHE A 72 23.69 -15.50 13.82
C PHE A 72 24.88 -16.32 13.33
N THR A 73 25.31 -16.05 12.11
CA THR A 73 26.29 -16.86 11.36
C THR A 73 27.68 -16.25 11.42
N ARG A 74 28.69 -16.98 10.92
CA ARG A 74 30.05 -16.44 10.76
C ARG A 74 30.08 -15.16 9.91
N ALA A 75 29.25 -15.06 8.87
CA ALA A 75 29.15 -13.85 8.06
C ALA A 75 28.63 -12.65 8.88
N ASP A 76 27.67 -12.88 9.78
CA ASP A 76 27.19 -11.83 10.69
C ASP A 76 28.29 -11.38 11.67
N TRP A 77 29.10 -12.33 12.18
CA TRP A 77 30.28 -12.01 13.00
C TRP A 77 31.37 -11.26 12.24
N ASP A 78 31.64 -11.68 11.00
CA ASP A 78 32.57 -10.99 10.11
C ASP A 78 32.07 -9.58 9.80
N ARG A 79 30.77 -9.34 9.67
CA ARG A 79 30.22 -7.99 9.50
C ARG A 79 30.31 -7.12 10.77
N LEU A 80 30.09 -7.71 11.95
CA LEU A 80 30.10 -6.98 13.22
C LEU A 80 31.51 -6.67 13.72
N LEU A 81 32.42 -7.65 13.59
CA LEU A 81 33.76 -7.64 14.14
C LEU A 81 34.84 -7.58 13.05
N GLY A 82 34.47 -7.42 11.79
CA GLY A 82 35.34 -7.52 10.60
C GLY A 82 36.53 -6.58 10.56
N HIS A 83 36.37 -5.43 11.21
CA HIS A 83 37.37 -4.37 11.30
C HIS A 83 38.21 -4.44 12.58
N TYR A 84 37.97 -5.42 13.44
CA TYR A 84 38.61 -5.53 14.75
C TYR A 84 39.53 -6.74 14.81
N GLN A 85 40.80 -6.51 15.18
CA GLN A 85 41.78 -7.60 15.36
C GLN A 85 41.65 -8.31 16.70
N ALA A 86 40.95 -7.69 17.65
CA ALA A 86 40.69 -8.29 18.94
C ALA A 86 39.33 -7.86 19.49
N CYS A 87 38.76 -8.64 20.39
CA CYS A 87 37.57 -8.26 21.13
C CYS A 87 37.74 -8.49 22.63
N CYS A 88 37.19 -7.58 23.43
CA CYS A 88 37.14 -7.67 24.87
C CYS A 88 35.85 -7.02 25.39
N ASP A 89 35.56 -7.23 26.68
CA ASP A 89 34.39 -6.68 27.36
C ASP A 89 33.05 -7.22 26.83
N VAL A 90 31.98 -6.92 27.57
CA VAL A 90 30.62 -7.15 27.09
C VAL A 90 30.31 -6.19 25.93
N PRO A 91 29.49 -6.60 24.94
CA PRO A 91 28.79 -7.88 24.83
C PRO A 91 29.59 -9.04 24.22
N ALA A 92 30.80 -8.82 23.68
CA ALA A 92 31.61 -9.88 23.06
C ALA A 92 31.95 -11.01 24.05
N ALA A 93 32.16 -10.66 25.33
CA ALA A 93 32.43 -11.63 26.38
C ALA A 93 31.36 -12.74 26.50
N PHE A 94 30.08 -12.44 26.22
CA PHE A 94 28.99 -13.43 26.28
C PHE A 94 29.08 -14.52 25.20
N PHE A 95 29.95 -14.32 24.21
CA PHE A 95 30.15 -15.20 23.05
C PHE A 95 31.60 -15.65 22.94
N SER A 96 32.40 -15.54 24.00
CA SER A 96 33.85 -15.78 23.93
C SER A 96 34.18 -17.19 23.43
N ALA A 97 33.45 -18.19 23.91
CA ALA A 97 33.64 -19.58 23.50
C ALA A 97 33.25 -19.80 22.03
N GLU A 98 32.08 -19.32 21.60
CA GLU A 98 31.65 -19.38 20.20
C GLU A 98 32.62 -18.65 19.26
N LEU A 99 33.05 -17.45 19.63
CA LEU A 99 33.98 -16.66 18.84
C LEU A 99 35.32 -17.40 18.69
N ALA A 100 35.79 -18.06 19.75
CA ALA A 100 37.03 -18.81 19.71
C ALA A 100 36.92 -20.13 18.93
N GLU A 101 35.72 -20.73 18.82
CA GLU A 101 35.46 -21.85 17.91
C GLU A 101 35.40 -21.37 16.44
N ILE A 102 34.77 -20.23 16.18
CA ILE A 102 34.62 -19.64 14.84
C ILE A 102 35.97 -19.14 14.28
N TYR A 103 36.83 -18.62 15.15
CA TYR A 103 38.16 -18.10 14.82
C TYR A 103 39.24 -18.92 15.53
N PRO A 104 39.55 -20.13 15.02
CA PRO A 104 40.44 -21.07 15.70
C PRO A 104 41.87 -20.54 15.88
N ASP A 105 42.34 -19.71 14.95
CA ASP A 105 43.69 -19.11 14.94
C ASP A 105 43.86 -17.97 15.96
N ALA A 106 42.77 -17.48 16.55
CA ALA A 106 42.84 -16.42 17.54
C ALA A 106 43.32 -16.95 18.89
N LYS A 107 44.26 -16.24 19.51
CA LYS A 107 44.74 -16.53 20.88
C LYS A 107 43.71 -16.08 21.90
N VAL A 108 43.57 -16.81 23.01
CA VAL A 108 42.52 -16.58 24.00
C VAL A 108 43.14 -16.13 25.31
N VAL A 109 42.77 -14.92 25.77
CA VAL A 109 43.21 -14.38 27.06
C VAL A 109 42.03 -14.42 28.03
N VAL A 110 42.13 -15.27 29.04
CA VAL A 110 41.12 -15.39 30.09
C VAL A 110 41.41 -14.34 31.16
N LEU A 111 40.83 -13.15 30.98
CA LEU A 111 41.02 -12.00 31.86
C LEU A 111 40.09 -12.09 33.07
N ASN A 112 40.62 -12.62 34.16
CA ASN A 112 39.85 -12.88 35.37
C ASN A 112 40.13 -11.87 36.49
N ARG A 113 39.25 -11.86 37.49
CA ARG A 113 39.34 -11.05 38.71
C ARG A 113 38.66 -11.83 39.84
N ASP A 114 39.16 -11.66 41.07
CA ASP A 114 38.48 -12.17 42.26
C ASP A 114 36.96 -11.85 42.22
N PRO A 115 36.06 -12.86 42.26
CA PRO A 115 34.62 -12.66 42.07
C PRO A 115 34.01 -11.67 43.06
N ASN A 116 34.49 -11.68 44.30
CA ASN A 116 34.00 -10.77 45.35
C ASN A 116 34.37 -9.31 45.04
N LYS A 117 35.63 -9.05 44.67
CA LYS A 117 36.09 -7.72 44.25
C LYS A 117 35.43 -7.27 42.94
N TRP A 118 35.11 -8.19 42.04
CA TRP A 118 34.34 -7.89 40.83
C TRP A 118 32.93 -7.43 41.18
N TYR A 119 32.22 -8.19 42.02
CA TYR A 119 30.85 -7.89 42.45
C TYR A 119 30.72 -6.48 43.03
N GLU A 120 31.59 -6.12 43.97
CA GLU A 120 31.64 -4.78 44.58
C GLU A 120 31.93 -3.68 43.55
N SER A 121 32.84 -3.94 42.61
CA SER A 121 33.17 -2.99 41.54
C SER A 121 31.98 -2.73 40.63
N ALA A 122 31.27 -3.78 40.22
CA ALA A 122 30.08 -3.71 39.37
C ALA A 122 28.88 -3.07 40.09
N LEU A 123 28.69 -3.37 41.39
CA LEU A 123 27.64 -2.78 42.23
C LEU A 123 27.79 -1.26 42.32
N HIS A 124 29.00 -0.78 42.62
CA HIS A 124 29.28 0.65 42.76
C HIS A 124 29.46 1.40 41.44
N THR A 125 29.29 0.76 40.28
CA THR A 125 29.42 1.41 38.97
C THR A 125 28.22 1.17 38.07
N VAL A 126 28.07 -0.04 37.56
CA VAL A 126 27.06 -0.40 36.56
C VAL A 126 25.68 -0.45 37.20
N HIS A 127 25.53 -1.11 38.35
CA HIS A 127 24.24 -1.19 39.02
C HIS A 127 23.72 0.20 39.42
N LYS A 128 24.55 0.99 40.12
CA LYS A 128 24.23 2.37 40.50
C LYS A 128 23.81 3.25 39.31
N ALA A 129 24.48 3.12 38.16
CA ALA A 129 24.16 3.87 36.95
C ALA A 129 22.79 3.53 36.35
N ILE A 130 22.25 2.34 36.63
CA ILE A 130 20.99 1.83 36.10
C ILE A 130 19.84 2.07 37.09
N THR A 131 20.06 1.89 38.39
CA THR A 131 18.99 1.88 39.40
C THR A 131 18.76 3.24 40.08
N GLU A 132 19.80 4.05 40.29
CA GLU A 132 19.69 5.34 41.00
C GLU A 132 19.46 6.53 40.04
N ILE A 133 18.42 6.44 39.20
CA ILE A 133 18.11 7.50 38.23
C ILE A 133 16.98 8.41 38.79
N PRO A 134 17.23 9.70 39.04
CA PRO A 134 16.21 10.61 39.55
C PRO A 134 15.07 10.79 38.53
N LEU A 135 13.87 11.15 39.00
CA LEU A 135 12.67 11.28 38.17
C LEU A 135 12.88 12.22 36.97
N SER A 136 13.58 13.34 37.16
CA SER A 136 13.93 14.27 36.08
C SER A 136 14.74 13.61 34.97
N ALA A 137 15.74 12.79 35.33
CA ALA A 137 16.53 12.04 34.36
C ALA A 137 15.72 10.92 33.68
N ARG A 138 14.73 10.32 34.36
CA ARG A 138 13.78 9.36 33.74
C ARG A 138 12.92 10.05 32.68
N LEU A 139 12.41 11.25 32.96
CA LEU A 139 11.64 12.04 32.00
C LEU A 139 12.48 12.44 30.79
N VAL A 140 13.73 12.89 31.00
CA VAL A 140 14.66 13.20 29.90
C VAL A 140 14.95 11.96 29.04
N ARG A 141 15.15 10.79 29.66
CA ARG A 141 15.33 9.53 28.93
C ARG A 141 14.10 9.15 28.13
N LEU A 142 12.90 9.34 28.67
CA LEU A 142 11.64 9.11 27.95
C LEU A 142 11.48 10.05 26.75
N TYR A 143 11.74 11.35 26.94
CA TYR A 143 11.75 12.34 25.87
C TYR A 143 12.70 11.93 24.73
N CYS A 144 13.93 11.55 25.09
CA CYS A 144 14.92 11.07 24.13
C CYS A 144 14.48 9.75 23.48
N TYR A 145 13.87 8.82 24.20
CA TYR A 145 13.34 7.59 23.62
C TYR A 145 12.27 7.85 22.55
N VAL A 146 11.36 8.81 22.79
CA VAL A 146 10.31 9.14 21.81
C VAL A 146 10.90 9.81 20.56
N LEU A 147 11.92 10.65 20.72
CA LEU A 147 12.36 11.56 19.65
C LEU A 147 13.76 11.28 19.09
N ASP A 148 14.55 10.38 19.66
CA ASP A 148 15.90 10.02 19.21
C ASP A 148 16.00 8.51 18.93
N GLU A 149 16.16 8.15 17.66
CA GLU A 149 16.25 6.76 17.21
C GLU A 149 17.44 6.02 17.81
N GLN A 150 18.60 6.69 17.94
CA GLN A 150 19.79 6.09 18.53
C GLN A 150 19.55 5.71 19.99
N GLN A 151 18.82 6.54 20.72
CA GLN A 151 18.43 6.25 22.10
C GLN A 151 17.46 5.07 22.18
N ARG A 152 16.54 4.92 21.23
CA ARG A 152 15.66 3.74 21.15
C ARG A 152 16.45 2.47 20.90
N SER A 153 17.34 2.49 19.91
CA SER A 153 18.19 1.34 19.58
C SER A 153 19.04 0.91 20.79
N TRP A 154 19.69 1.87 21.44
CA TRP A 154 20.44 1.63 22.68
C TRP A 154 19.57 1.08 23.81
N THR A 155 18.38 1.64 24.03
CA THR A 155 17.46 1.18 25.08
C THR A 155 16.96 -0.24 24.81
N ARG A 156 16.69 -0.58 23.54
CA ARG A 156 16.32 -1.94 23.13
C ARG A 156 17.46 -2.92 23.39
N PHE A 157 18.68 -2.58 22.96
CA PHE A 157 19.86 -3.42 23.21
C PHE A 157 20.10 -3.64 24.70
N LEU A 158 20.06 -2.58 25.52
CA LEU A 158 20.20 -2.72 26.97
C LEU A 158 19.12 -3.65 27.54
N LYS A 159 17.86 -3.51 27.11
CA LYS A 159 16.78 -4.40 27.55
C LYS A 159 17.04 -5.86 27.17
N VAL A 160 17.45 -6.12 25.93
CA VAL A 160 17.78 -7.48 25.46
C VAL A 160 18.94 -8.05 26.27
N MET A 161 20.03 -7.29 26.43
CA MET A 161 21.21 -7.68 27.19
C MET A 161 20.87 -7.97 28.66
N THR A 162 20.10 -7.10 29.34
CA THR A 162 19.73 -7.33 30.74
C THR A 162 18.77 -8.51 30.89
N THR A 163 17.86 -8.71 29.94
CA THR A 163 16.87 -9.80 30.03
C THR A 163 17.49 -11.17 29.82
N TYR A 164 18.44 -11.30 28.89
CA TYR A 164 18.96 -12.61 28.49
C TYR A 164 20.38 -12.91 28.96
N CYS A 165 21.23 -11.89 29.13
CA CYS A 165 22.63 -12.10 29.51
C CYS A 165 22.92 -11.78 30.97
N LEU A 166 22.08 -10.99 31.65
CA LEU A 166 22.29 -10.53 33.03
C LEU A 166 20.98 -10.68 33.83
N ASP A 167 20.42 -11.88 33.84
CA ASP A 167 19.12 -12.19 34.48
C ASP A 167 19.24 -12.32 36.01
N PHE A 168 19.68 -11.25 36.66
CA PHE A 168 19.76 -11.11 38.10
C PHE A 168 19.77 -9.63 38.52
N ASP A 169 19.21 -9.33 39.68
CA ASP A 169 19.36 -8.02 40.33
C ASP A 169 20.73 -7.95 41.02
N HIS A 170 21.71 -7.29 40.39
CA HIS A 170 23.08 -7.15 40.92
C HIS A 170 23.14 -6.56 42.34
N GLY A 171 22.12 -5.84 42.80
CA GLY A 171 22.08 -5.28 44.16
C GLY A 171 21.50 -6.21 45.21
N LYS A 172 20.71 -7.21 44.81
CA LYS A 172 19.95 -8.09 45.73
C LYS A 172 20.33 -9.56 45.63
N GLU A 173 20.84 -10.00 44.48
CA GLU A 173 21.07 -11.40 44.15
C GLU A 173 22.56 -11.69 43.96
N ARG A 174 23.35 -11.43 45.00
CA ARG A 174 24.82 -11.57 45.00
C ARG A 174 25.29 -12.92 44.50
N ASP A 175 24.72 -14.00 45.02
CA ASP A 175 25.17 -15.36 44.69
C ASP A 175 24.88 -15.71 43.23
N LYS A 176 23.76 -15.23 42.68
CA LYS A 176 23.46 -15.37 41.24
C LYS A 176 24.43 -14.58 40.37
N ALA A 177 24.78 -13.36 40.79
CA ALA A 177 25.76 -12.54 40.07
C ALA A 177 27.14 -13.20 40.03
N ILE A 178 27.59 -13.79 41.14
CA ILE A 178 28.86 -14.51 41.22
C ILE A 178 28.80 -15.80 40.39
N ALA A 179 27.74 -16.60 40.51
CA ALA A 179 27.56 -17.81 39.71
C ALA A 179 27.53 -17.51 38.21
N TRP A 180 26.90 -16.40 37.81
CA TRP A 180 26.92 -15.91 36.44
C TRP A 180 28.35 -15.59 35.99
N PHE A 181 29.11 -14.84 36.80
CA PHE A 181 30.49 -14.47 36.50
C PHE A 181 31.36 -15.72 36.32
N GLU A 182 31.34 -16.65 37.28
CA GLU A 182 32.10 -17.90 37.22
C GLU A 182 31.69 -18.78 36.04
N GLY A 183 30.38 -18.82 35.71
CA GLY A 183 29.86 -19.56 34.57
C GLY A 183 30.45 -19.13 33.23
N GLN A 184 30.72 -17.83 33.03
CA GLN A 184 31.35 -17.34 31.81
C GLN A 184 32.77 -17.90 31.61
N TYR A 185 33.55 -18.02 32.68
CA TYR A 185 34.91 -18.59 32.61
C TYR A 185 34.86 -20.12 32.49
N LYS A 186 33.93 -20.77 33.19
CA LYS A 186 33.72 -22.21 33.07
C LYS A 186 33.39 -22.62 31.63
N GLU A 187 32.48 -21.91 30.97
CA GLU A 187 32.11 -22.19 29.58
C GLU A 187 33.34 -22.09 28.64
N CYS A 188 34.21 -21.12 28.88
CA CYS A 188 35.48 -20.97 28.16
C CYS A 188 36.41 -22.16 28.37
N HIS A 189 36.67 -22.58 29.61
CA HIS A 189 37.55 -23.71 29.92
C HIS A 189 37.02 -25.05 29.40
N ASP A 190 35.70 -25.24 29.40
CA ASP A 190 35.09 -26.49 28.94
C ASP A 190 35.18 -26.66 27.40
N ARG A 191 35.16 -25.55 26.65
CA ARG A 191 35.06 -25.56 25.18
C ARG A 191 36.39 -25.28 24.47
N ILE A 192 37.33 -24.61 25.13
CA ILE A 192 38.58 -24.17 24.52
C ILE A 192 39.77 -24.98 25.08
N PRO A 193 40.65 -25.53 24.22
CA PRO A 193 41.87 -26.20 24.65
C PRO A 193 42.75 -25.30 25.53
N ALA A 194 43.22 -25.83 26.66
CA ALA A 194 44.02 -25.07 27.64
C ALA A 194 45.31 -24.46 27.05
N GLU A 195 45.93 -25.14 26.09
CA GLU A 195 47.11 -24.65 25.35
C GLU A 195 46.89 -23.36 24.55
N ARG A 196 45.62 -23.03 24.22
CA ARG A 196 45.26 -21.79 23.54
C ARG A 196 44.90 -20.66 24.52
N CYS A 197 44.73 -20.98 25.80
CA CYS A 197 44.28 -20.05 26.82
C CYS A 197 45.45 -19.53 27.66
N LEU A 198 45.46 -18.22 27.92
CA LEU A 198 46.26 -17.60 28.96
C LEU A 198 45.35 -17.20 30.13
N GLU A 199 45.54 -17.81 31.29
CA GLU A 199 44.98 -17.29 32.54
C GLU A 199 45.69 -15.99 32.91
N TYR A 200 44.94 -14.90 33.05
CA TYR A 200 45.52 -13.58 33.19
C TYR A 200 44.73 -12.67 34.12
N THR A 201 45.45 -11.91 34.93
CA THR A 201 44.95 -10.78 35.71
C THR A 201 45.73 -9.51 35.34
N ILE A 202 45.11 -8.33 35.46
CA ILE A 202 45.79 -7.05 35.18
C ILE A 202 47.05 -6.82 36.03
N GLN A 203 47.19 -7.54 37.14
CA GLN A 203 48.34 -7.47 38.01
C GLN A 203 49.59 -8.13 37.41
N ASP A 204 49.41 -9.07 36.47
CA ASP A 204 50.50 -9.89 35.90
C ASP A 204 51.38 -9.11 34.91
N GLY A 205 50.91 -7.97 34.39
CA GLY A 205 51.74 -7.06 33.59
C GLY A 205 52.06 -7.58 32.18
N TRP A 206 53.20 -7.17 31.62
CA TRP A 206 53.52 -7.40 30.21
C TRP A 206 53.98 -8.81 29.89
N GLU A 207 54.89 -9.37 30.69
CA GLU A 207 55.65 -10.57 30.37
C GLU A 207 54.76 -11.76 29.93
N PRO A 208 53.81 -12.27 30.74
CA PRO A 208 52.99 -13.41 30.34
C PRO A 208 52.06 -13.10 29.17
N LEU A 209 51.59 -11.86 29.04
CA LEU A 209 50.74 -11.42 27.93
C LEU A 209 51.52 -11.41 26.61
N CYS A 210 52.74 -10.86 26.63
CA CYS A 210 53.60 -10.73 25.45
C CYS A 210 54.10 -12.10 24.98
N GLU A 211 54.51 -12.96 25.92
CA GLU A 211 54.92 -14.34 25.64
C GLU A 211 53.78 -15.12 24.96
N HIS A 212 52.60 -15.13 25.58
CA HIS A 212 51.44 -15.83 25.02
C HIS A 212 51.08 -15.29 23.64
N LEU A 213 51.08 -13.96 23.45
CA LEU A 213 50.72 -13.34 22.17
C LEU A 213 51.84 -13.45 21.12
N GLY A 214 53.08 -13.75 21.51
CA GLY A 214 54.23 -13.87 20.60
C GLY A 214 54.70 -12.51 20.07
N VAL A 215 54.63 -11.48 20.91
CA VAL A 215 55.00 -10.09 20.58
C VAL A 215 56.00 -9.55 21.61
N PRO A 216 56.87 -8.59 21.25
CA PRO A 216 57.82 -8.03 22.21
C PRO A 216 57.12 -7.11 23.23
N ILE A 217 57.73 -7.00 24.43
CA ILE A 217 57.32 -6.01 25.44
C ILE A 217 57.51 -4.60 24.87
N PRO A 218 56.51 -3.71 24.97
CA PRO A 218 56.59 -2.37 24.40
C PRO A 218 57.57 -1.50 25.18
N THR A 219 58.35 -0.69 24.46
CA THR A 219 59.32 0.25 25.05
C THR A 219 58.95 1.70 24.75
N VAL A 220 59.23 2.60 25.70
CA VAL A 220 59.07 4.06 25.54
C VAL A 220 60.37 4.77 25.89
N LYS A 221 60.61 5.96 25.31
CA LYS A 221 61.74 6.79 25.71
C LYS A 221 61.46 7.43 27.07
N ASP A 222 62.33 7.20 28.04
CA ASP A 222 62.29 7.92 29.32
C ASP A 222 62.52 9.42 29.06
N PRO A 223 61.59 10.32 29.44
CA PRO A 223 61.75 11.76 29.22
C PRO A 223 62.96 12.37 29.93
N ARG A 224 63.45 11.73 31.00
CA ARG A 224 64.55 12.21 31.85
C ARG A 224 65.91 11.72 31.37
N THR A 225 66.03 10.47 30.93
CA THR A 225 67.32 9.86 30.52
C THR A 225 67.47 9.74 29.00
N GLY A 226 66.36 9.76 28.24
CA GLY A 226 66.34 9.55 26.80
C GLY A 226 66.50 8.10 26.35
N GLU A 227 66.74 7.18 27.30
CA GLU A 227 66.91 5.75 27.05
C GLU A 227 65.56 5.05 26.79
N LEU A 228 65.59 3.96 26.03
CA LEU A 228 64.41 3.11 25.84
C LEU A 228 64.24 2.21 27.06
N VAL A 229 63.14 2.40 27.77
CA VAL A 229 62.74 1.58 28.93
C VAL A 229 61.41 0.89 28.64
N GLU A 230 61.10 -0.19 29.37
CA GLU A 230 59.80 -0.83 29.28
C GLU A 230 58.67 0.16 29.57
N ALA A 231 57.65 0.14 28.72
CA ALA A 231 56.47 0.97 28.91
C ALA A 231 55.75 0.53 30.20
N PRO A 232 55.23 1.46 31.02
CA PRO A 232 54.39 1.07 32.14
C PRO A 232 53.10 0.41 31.62
N PHE A 233 52.73 -0.74 32.19
CA PHE A 233 51.49 -1.41 31.82
C PHE A 233 50.29 -0.48 32.06
N PRO A 234 49.38 -0.29 31.09
CA PRO A 234 48.29 0.66 31.22
C PRO A 234 47.32 0.23 32.32
N ARG A 235 47.17 1.04 33.37
CA ARG A 235 46.23 0.83 34.47
C ARG A 235 45.13 1.89 34.44
N ILE A 236 44.10 1.64 33.64
CA ILE A 236 42.98 2.57 33.43
C ILE A 236 41.85 2.23 34.41
N ASN A 237 41.71 3.00 35.49
CA ASN A 237 40.57 2.89 36.41
C ASN A 237 39.52 3.99 36.11
N ASP A 238 38.65 3.71 35.14
CA ASP A 238 37.89 4.75 34.43
C ASP A 238 36.53 5.15 35.06
N ARG A 239 36.22 4.80 36.32
CA ARG A 239 34.84 5.04 36.87
C ARG A 239 34.28 6.43 36.56
N GLU A 240 35.09 7.47 36.69
CA GLU A 240 34.73 8.84 36.33
C GLU A 240 34.57 9.06 34.81
N THR A 241 35.48 8.51 34.01
CA THR A 241 35.41 8.53 32.55
C THR A 241 34.14 7.84 32.03
N PHE A 242 33.74 6.71 32.60
CA PHE A 242 32.47 6.05 32.31
C PHE A 242 31.28 6.98 32.58
N GLN A 243 31.24 7.61 33.76
CA GLN A 243 30.18 8.57 34.13
C GLN A 243 30.13 9.76 33.17
N LEU A 244 31.29 10.34 32.83
CA LEU A 244 31.41 11.43 31.86
C LEU A 244 30.93 11.03 30.48
N ASN A 245 31.24 9.81 30.02
CA ASN A 245 30.79 9.31 28.73
C ASN A 245 29.27 9.09 28.70
N MET A 246 28.66 8.61 29.79
CA MET A 246 27.20 8.56 29.90
C MET A 246 26.56 9.95 29.83
N ILE A 247 27.11 10.94 30.55
CA ILE A 247 26.61 12.32 30.52
C ILE A 247 26.74 12.91 29.11
N ARG A 248 27.88 12.71 28.45
CA ARG A 248 28.11 13.17 27.07
C ARG A 248 27.14 12.51 26.10
N SER A 249 26.92 11.20 26.22
CA SER A 249 25.97 10.46 25.39
C SER A 249 24.55 11.01 25.56
N MET A 250 24.11 11.23 26.81
CA MET A 250 22.81 11.83 27.11
C MET A 250 22.66 13.24 26.53
N LYS A 251 23.68 14.10 26.67
CA LYS A 251 23.66 15.45 26.05
C LYS A 251 23.51 15.39 24.54
N ARG A 252 24.18 14.46 23.86
CA ARG A 252 24.03 14.25 22.41
C ARG A 252 22.63 13.78 22.05
N SER A 253 22.05 12.88 22.85
CA SER A 253 20.69 12.38 22.65
C SER A 253 19.65 13.49 22.80
N VAL A 254 19.76 14.32 23.85
CA VAL A 254 18.90 15.51 24.04
C VAL A 254 19.01 16.47 22.86
N LYS A 255 20.24 16.73 22.36
CA LYS A 255 20.45 17.59 21.18
C LYS A 255 19.70 17.06 19.95
N ARG A 256 19.80 15.76 19.67
CA ARG A 256 19.08 15.12 18.53
C ARG A 256 17.57 15.12 18.74
N ALA A 257 17.11 14.82 19.94
CA ALA A 257 15.69 14.84 20.28
C ALA A 257 15.09 16.25 20.09
N ASN A 258 15.81 17.30 20.50
CA ASN A 258 15.40 18.69 20.27
C ASN A 258 15.31 19.01 18.76
N GLN A 259 16.31 18.60 17.96
CA GLN A 259 16.29 18.78 16.51
C GLN A 259 15.07 18.08 15.88
N ASN A 260 14.80 16.84 16.27
CA ASN A 260 13.65 16.07 15.78
C ASN A 260 12.31 16.67 16.24
N ALA A 261 12.23 17.20 17.46
CA ALA A 261 11.06 17.92 17.95
C ALA A 261 10.78 19.18 17.12
N ILE A 262 11.81 20.00 16.86
CA ILE A 262 11.70 21.21 16.04
C ILE A 262 11.22 20.85 14.63
N MET A 263 11.78 19.80 14.03
CA MET A 263 11.36 19.32 12.71
C MET A 263 9.91 18.82 12.71
N LEU A 264 9.47 18.11 13.75
CA LEU A 264 8.10 17.64 13.89
C LEU A 264 7.11 18.81 14.02
N VAL A 265 7.40 19.77 14.91
CA VAL A 265 6.58 20.98 15.09
C VAL A 265 6.53 21.78 13.78
N GLY A 266 7.66 21.93 13.08
CA GLY A 266 7.72 22.59 11.78
C GLY A 266 6.85 21.90 10.72
N ARG A 267 6.88 20.57 10.65
CA ARG A 267 6.00 19.78 9.76
C ARG A 267 4.53 19.95 10.11
N LEU A 268 4.18 19.89 11.39
CA LEU A 268 2.80 20.08 11.85
C LEU A 268 2.32 21.50 11.55
N ALA A 269 3.13 22.52 11.81
CA ALA A 269 2.82 23.91 11.49
C ALA A 269 2.62 24.11 9.98
N MET A 270 3.48 23.52 9.14
CA MET A 270 3.30 23.56 7.69
C MET A 270 1.98 22.90 7.28
N VAL A 271 1.66 21.71 7.79
CA VAL A 271 0.39 21.03 7.52
C VAL A 271 -0.79 21.89 7.96
N SER A 272 -0.72 22.52 9.14
CA SER A 272 -1.76 23.43 9.64
C SER A 272 -1.91 24.68 8.77
N VAL A 273 -0.81 25.28 8.30
CA VAL A 273 -0.84 26.43 7.39
C VAL A 273 -1.43 26.04 6.03
N VAL A 274 -1.05 24.89 5.48
CA VAL A 274 -1.61 24.36 4.23
C VAL A 274 -3.09 24.04 4.41
N ALA A 275 -3.48 23.39 5.51
CA ALA A 275 -4.88 23.08 5.81
C ALA A 275 -5.71 24.35 6.02
N TYR A 276 -5.16 25.36 6.71
CA TYR A 276 -5.81 26.66 6.90
C TYR A 276 -5.90 27.45 5.59
N GLY A 277 -4.86 27.42 4.77
CA GLY A 277 -4.86 27.99 3.43
C GLY A 277 -5.90 27.31 2.53
N ALA A 278 -5.98 25.99 2.57
CA ALA A 278 -6.99 25.22 1.87
C ALA A 278 -8.40 25.52 2.39
N TYR A 279 -8.58 25.65 3.72
CA TYR A 279 -9.86 26.00 4.33
C TYR A 279 -10.29 27.43 4.01
N THR A 280 -9.38 28.41 4.02
CA THR A 280 -9.68 29.80 3.68
C THR A 280 -9.92 29.97 2.20
N MET A 281 -9.16 29.27 1.35
CA MET A 281 -9.41 29.20 -0.09
C MET A 281 -10.74 28.49 -0.37
N TRP A 282 -11.06 27.42 0.36
CA TRP A 282 -12.36 26.75 0.28
C TRP A 282 -13.49 27.70 0.71
N LYS A 283 -13.37 28.35 1.88
CA LYS A 283 -14.37 29.29 2.37
C LYS A 283 -14.57 30.50 1.43
N ARG A 284 -13.48 31.05 0.88
CA ARG A 284 -13.51 32.19 -0.05
C ARG A 284 -14.07 31.80 -1.43
N ASN A 285 -13.74 30.60 -1.91
CA ASN A 285 -14.15 30.15 -3.23
C ASN A 285 -15.46 29.35 -3.22
N PHE A 286 -16.00 28.91 -2.06
CA PHE A 286 -17.12 27.96 -1.97
C PHE A 286 -18.22 28.35 -0.96
N GLY A 287 -18.21 29.58 -0.42
CA GLY A 287 -19.17 30.03 0.61
C GLY A 287 -20.43 30.79 0.12
N ASP A 288 -20.71 30.82 -1.19
CA ASP A 288 -21.82 31.60 -1.79
C ASP A 288 -22.43 30.86 -3.00
N GLU A 289 -23.77 30.68 -2.99
CA GLU A 289 -24.55 29.80 -3.90
C GLU A 289 -24.54 30.30 -5.37
N SER A 290 -24.50 31.61 -5.58
CA SER A 290 -24.49 32.22 -6.93
C SER A 290 -23.21 31.89 -7.72
N CYS A 291 -22.16 31.49 -7.02
CA CYS A 291 -20.85 31.23 -7.58
C CYS A 291 -20.72 29.76 -8.05
N ASP A 292 -21.63 28.86 -7.64
CA ASP A 292 -21.51 27.41 -7.89
C ASP A 292 -21.72 27.01 -9.36
N LEU A 293 -22.59 27.70 -10.09
CA LEU A 293 -22.78 27.49 -11.54
C LEU A 293 -21.54 27.89 -12.36
N LEU A 294 -20.90 29.01 -12.02
CA LEU A 294 -19.66 29.44 -12.68
C LEU A 294 -18.49 28.50 -12.31
N LYS A 295 -18.45 28.02 -11.07
CA LYS A 295 -17.45 27.04 -10.59
C LYS A 295 -17.59 25.67 -11.25
N MET A 296 -18.82 25.15 -11.40
CA MET A 296 -19.07 23.90 -12.11
C MET A 296 -18.57 23.99 -13.55
N LYS A 297 -18.84 25.11 -14.24
CA LYS A 297 -18.34 25.35 -15.60
C LYS A 297 -16.81 25.39 -15.69
N ILE A 298 -16.13 26.08 -14.77
CA ILE A 298 -14.66 26.17 -14.77
C ILE A 298 -14.00 24.82 -14.44
N ARG A 299 -14.51 24.12 -13.41
CA ARG A 299 -14.04 22.80 -12.99
C ARG A 299 -14.17 21.80 -14.15
N SER A 300 -15.38 21.71 -14.70
CA SER A 300 -15.71 20.83 -15.80
C SER A 300 -14.84 21.11 -17.03
N ARG A 301 -14.62 22.38 -17.40
CA ARG A 301 -13.79 22.80 -18.54
C ARG A 301 -12.31 22.41 -18.37
N ARG A 302 -11.77 22.49 -17.15
CA ARG A 302 -10.35 22.13 -16.89
C ARG A 302 -10.12 20.63 -16.81
N ILE A 303 -11.09 19.89 -16.26
CA ILE A 303 -11.04 18.41 -16.23
C ILE A 303 -11.17 17.87 -17.65
N SER A 304 -12.13 18.36 -18.44
CA SER A 304 -12.31 17.92 -19.83
C SER A 304 -11.07 18.16 -20.68
N ALA A 305 -10.46 19.35 -20.58
CA ALA A 305 -9.21 19.65 -21.28
C ALA A 305 -8.07 18.70 -20.89
N SER A 306 -7.96 18.32 -19.60
CA SER A 306 -6.92 17.40 -19.14
C SER A 306 -7.07 16.00 -19.76
N ILE A 307 -8.31 15.55 -19.95
CA ILE A 307 -8.64 14.24 -20.53
C ILE A 307 -8.36 14.25 -22.03
N ALA A 308 -8.93 15.23 -22.74
CA ALA A 308 -8.76 15.36 -24.18
C ALA A 308 -7.28 15.56 -24.57
N ASP A 309 -6.53 16.40 -23.84
CA ASP A 309 -5.09 16.58 -24.05
C ASP A 309 -4.32 15.26 -23.90
N ALA A 310 -4.72 14.37 -22.97
CA ALA A 310 -4.03 13.10 -22.73
C ALA A 310 -4.30 12.05 -23.81
N ILE A 311 -5.51 12.04 -24.39
CA ILE A 311 -5.87 11.15 -25.48
C ILE A 311 -5.27 11.62 -26.81
N ALA A 312 -5.36 12.93 -27.09
CA ALA A 312 -4.92 13.51 -28.37
C ALA A 312 -3.39 13.57 -28.56
N GLN A 313 -2.60 13.39 -27.49
CA GLN A 313 -1.13 13.34 -27.56
C GLN A 313 -0.64 12.02 -28.19
N PRO A 314 0.28 12.04 -29.17
CA PRO A 314 0.81 10.83 -29.79
C PRO A 314 1.50 9.91 -28.77
N ALA A 315 1.36 8.59 -28.94
CA ALA A 315 1.85 7.58 -27.99
C ALA A 315 3.38 7.55 -27.84
N THR A 316 4.10 8.15 -28.79
CA THR A 316 5.55 8.29 -28.82
C THR A 316 5.94 9.75 -28.56
N GLY A 317 6.33 10.07 -27.33
CA GLY A 317 6.72 11.43 -26.98
C GLY A 317 7.57 11.49 -25.71
N GLU A 318 8.85 11.17 -25.82
CA GLU A 318 9.86 11.66 -24.90
C GLU A 318 9.75 13.19 -24.82
N ARG A 319 9.17 13.72 -23.74
CA ARG A 319 9.27 15.15 -23.45
C ARG A 319 10.72 15.44 -23.06
N GLN A 320 11.46 16.12 -23.93
CA GLN A 320 12.69 16.79 -23.52
C GLN A 320 12.33 17.85 -22.46
N PRO A 321 12.88 17.77 -21.23
CA PRO A 321 12.62 18.80 -20.23
C PRO A 321 13.29 20.10 -20.67
N GLY A 322 12.49 21.16 -20.81
CA GLY A 322 12.99 22.51 -20.98
C GLY A 322 13.86 22.95 -19.81
N CYS A 323 14.61 24.05 -20.00
CA CYS A 323 15.65 24.59 -19.11
C CYS A 323 15.16 25.07 -17.71
N LEU A 324 13.90 24.83 -17.33
CA LEU A 324 13.36 25.12 -16.00
C LEU A 324 13.36 23.84 -15.16
N GLY A 325 14.06 23.88 -14.02
CA GLY A 325 14.48 22.67 -13.29
C GLY A 325 13.35 21.73 -12.84
N PRO A 326 13.65 20.42 -12.65
CA PRO A 326 12.68 19.38 -12.26
C PRO A 326 11.85 19.72 -11.02
N CYS A 327 12.41 20.46 -10.07
CA CYS A 327 11.74 20.87 -8.83
C CYS A 327 10.57 21.83 -9.08
N ILE A 328 10.69 22.76 -10.04
CA ILE A 328 9.63 23.73 -10.33
C ILE A 328 8.45 23.02 -11.00
N HIS A 329 8.73 22.11 -11.93
CA HIS A 329 7.71 21.27 -12.55
C HIS A 329 7.02 20.34 -11.54
N ALA A 330 7.76 19.75 -10.60
CA ALA A 330 7.19 18.92 -9.54
C ALA A 330 6.28 19.73 -8.60
N VAL A 331 6.69 20.95 -8.22
CA VAL A 331 5.87 21.84 -7.38
C VAL A 331 4.61 22.30 -8.12
N ALA A 332 4.72 22.67 -9.39
CA ALA A 332 3.58 23.07 -10.20
C ALA A 332 2.59 21.90 -10.45
N ALA A 333 3.11 20.71 -10.71
CA ALA A 333 2.30 19.49 -10.85
C ALA A 333 1.59 19.14 -9.53
N PHE A 334 2.29 19.24 -8.40
CA PHE A 334 1.68 19.04 -7.08
C PHE A 334 0.61 20.09 -6.78
N ALA A 335 0.82 21.36 -7.14
CA ALA A 335 -0.13 22.43 -6.90
C ALA A 335 -1.38 22.40 -7.82
N ALA A 336 -1.42 21.50 -8.81
CA ALA A 336 -2.55 21.38 -9.74
C ALA A 336 -3.85 21.00 -9.01
N PHE A 337 -4.89 21.83 -9.19
CA PHE A 337 -6.18 21.68 -8.51
C PHE A 337 -7.30 21.13 -9.40
N TYR A 338 -7.43 21.59 -10.66
CA TYR A 338 -8.43 21.10 -11.62
C TYR A 338 -7.87 20.63 -12.96
N ARG A 339 -6.76 21.23 -13.43
CA ARG A 339 -6.09 20.81 -14.67
C ARG A 339 -4.96 19.86 -14.29
N LEU A 340 -5.24 18.56 -14.37
CA LEU A 340 -4.28 17.52 -13.99
C LEU A 340 -3.44 17.14 -15.21
N ASN A 341 -2.18 16.81 -15.00
CA ASN A 341 -1.39 16.19 -16.05
C ASN A 341 -1.77 14.70 -16.09
N LEU A 342 -2.64 14.32 -17.02
CA LEU A 342 -3.08 12.94 -17.21
C LEU A 342 -2.22 12.23 -18.26
N ALA A 343 -2.04 10.93 -18.07
CA ALA A 343 -1.36 10.04 -19.00
C ALA A 343 -2.25 8.83 -19.31
N ARG A 344 -2.08 8.23 -20.48
CA ARG A 344 -2.75 6.98 -20.83
C ARG A 344 -2.14 5.80 -20.07
N TYR A 345 -2.99 5.00 -19.45
CA TYR A 345 -2.60 3.79 -18.75
C TYR A 345 -2.50 2.64 -19.75
N ARG A 346 -1.33 2.00 -19.83
CA ARG A 346 -1.07 0.87 -20.77
C ARG A 346 -1.61 1.12 -22.20
N PRO A 347 -1.20 2.23 -22.86
CA PRO A 347 -1.78 2.65 -24.14
C PRO A 347 -1.68 1.61 -25.25
N ALA A 348 -0.67 0.72 -25.21
CA ALA A 348 -0.50 -0.34 -26.20
C ALA A 348 -1.62 -1.38 -26.17
N ASP A 349 -2.14 -1.72 -24.98
CA ASP A 349 -3.19 -2.75 -24.86
C ASP A 349 -4.53 -2.21 -25.37
N PHE A 350 -4.85 -0.96 -25.04
CA PHE A 350 -6.04 -0.29 -25.55
C PHE A 350 -5.95 -0.04 -27.06
N LEU A 351 -4.79 0.35 -27.57
CA LEU A 351 -4.56 0.49 -29.01
C LEU A 351 -4.82 -0.84 -29.74
N ARG A 352 -4.33 -1.95 -29.19
CA ARG A 352 -4.56 -3.28 -29.75
C ARG A 352 -6.04 -3.64 -29.79
N LEU A 353 -6.80 -3.39 -28.72
CA LEU A 353 -8.25 -3.62 -28.71
C LEU A 353 -8.98 -2.77 -29.76
N ARG A 354 -8.61 -1.49 -29.89
CA ARG A 354 -9.22 -0.59 -30.87
C ARG A 354 -8.90 -1.01 -32.31
N GLN A 355 -7.65 -1.34 -32.62
CA GLN A 355 -7.22 -1.67 -33.98
C GLN A 355 -7.55 -3.12 -34.38
N ASP A 356 -7.13 -4.09 -33.57
CA ASP A 356 -7.14 -5.51 -33.95
C ASP A 356 -8.51 -6.16 -33.70
N VAL A 357 -9.26 -5.68 -32.69
CA VAL A 357 -10.52 -6.32 -32.27
C VAL A 357 -11.73 -5.52 -32.74
N TRP A 358 -11.78 -4.22 -32.47
CA TRP A 358 -12.94 -3.38 -32.78
C TRP A 358 -12.83 -2.62 -34.10
N GLN A 359 -11.66 -2.64 -34.74
CA GLN A 359 -11.39 -2.01 -36.04
C GLN A 359 -11.79 -0.53 -36.07
N LEU A 360 -11.52 0.21 -34.99
CA LEU A 360 -11.74 1.64 -34.93
C LEU A 360 -10.68 2.35 -35.77
N ASP A 361 -11.12 3.36 -36.53
CA ASP A 361 -10.21 4.27 -37.21
C ASP A 361 -9.53 5.18 -36.17
N GLU A 362 -8.20 5.08 -36.03
CA GLU A 362 -7.48 5.80 -34.97
C GLU A 362 -7.43 7.33 -35.21
N GLU A 363 -7.55 7.77 -36.47
CA GLU A 363 -7.62 9.19 -36.79
C GLU A 363 -8.97 9.76 -36.37
N ALA A 364 -10.07 9.12 -36.77
CA ALA A 364 -11.42 9.46 -36.33
C ALA A 364 -11.56 9.39 -34.80
N TYR A 365 -11.02 8.33 -34.16
CA TYR A 365 -11.00 8.21 -32.70
C TYR A 365 -10.28 9.38 -32.04
N SER A 366 -9.10 9.75 -32.53
CA SER A 366 -8.33 10.87 -31.98
C SER A 366 -9.03 12.20 -32.21
N ASP A 367 -9.68 12.36 -33.35
CA ASP A 367 -10.40 13.58 -33.74
C ASP A 367 -11.66 13.80 -32.91
N SER A 368 -12.33 12.75 -32.42
CA SER A 368 -13.42 12.88 -31.44
C SER A 368 -13.02 13.62 -30.16
N PHE A 369 -11.72 13.65 -29.82
CA PHE A 369 -11.16 14.37 -28.66
C PHE A 369 -10.44 15.68 -29.05
N ARG A 370 -10.34 16.00 -30.35
CA ARG A 370 -9.73 17.23 -30.87
C ARG A 370 -10.83 18.20 -31.29
N ASN A 371 -10.60 19.50 -31.07
CA ASN A 371 -11.52 20.51 -31.56
C ASN A 371 -11.14 20.90 -33.00
N SER A 372 -12.04 20.67 -33.97
CA SER A 372 -11.90 21.12 -35.36
C SER A 372 -12.36 22.58 -35.59
N ALA A 373 -12.90 23.25 -34.56
CA ALA A 373 -13.44 24.61 -34.67
C ALA A 373 -12.90 25.58 -33.59
N SER A 374 -11.73 26.18 -33.85
CA SER A 374 -11.47 27.64 -33.78
C SER A 374 -9.97 27.97 -33.60
N ARG A 375 -9.47 28.93 -34.39
CA ARG A 375 -8.17 29.59 -34.24
C ARG A 375 -8.24 30.79 -33.27
N SER A 376 -9.15 30.78 -32.30
CA SER A 376 -9.29 31.84 -31.30
C SER A 376 -9.28 31.24 -29.90
N ASP A 377 -8.59 31.95 -28.99
CA ASP A 377 -8.29 31.60 -27.59
C ASP A 377 -9.48 31.30 -26.66
N ASP A 378 -10.70 31.12 -27.18
CA ASP A 378 -11.86 30.72 -26.39
C ASP A 378 -12.13 29.22 -26.53
N ALA A 379 -11.43 28.44 -25.69
CA ALA A 379 -11.56 26.99 -25.54
C ALA A 379 -12.95 26.57 -25.02
N SER A 380 -14.02 26.78 -25.78
CA SER A 380 -15.31 26.15 -25.53
C SER A 380 -15.17 24.61 -25.64
N GLN A 381 -15.96 23.89 -24.84
CA GLN A 381 -15.71 22.55 -24.30
C GLN A 381 -15.29 21.46 -25.33
N GLN A 382 -14.08 20.87 -25.16
CA GLN A 382 -13.63 19.68 -25.92
C GLN A 382 -14.45 18.42 -25.59
N LEU A 383 -14.98 18.31 -24.37
CA LEU A 383 -15.93 17.28 -23.96
C LEU A 383 -17.14 17.94 -23.31
N VAL A 384 -18.34 17.49 -23.70
CA VAL A 384 -19.63 18.01 -23.24
C VAL A 384 -20.02 17.30 -21.95
N PRO A 385 -20.28 18.01 -20.84
CA PRO A 385 -20.72 17.38 -19.59
C PRO A 385 -22.08 16.74 -19.79
N VAL A 386 -22.17 15.44 -19.55
CA VAL A 386 -23.45 14.72 -19.44
C VAL A 386 -23.81 14.83 -17.95
N GLY A 387 -25.02 15.29 -17.61
CA GLY A 387 -25.41 15.58 -16.22
C GLY A 387 -25.18 14.40 -15.25
N ASP A 388 -25.39 14.60 -13.95
CA ASP A 388 -25.12 13.57 -12.93
C ASP A 388 -25.99 12.32 -13.13
N LEU A 389 -25.43 11.33 -13.84
CA LEU A 389 -25.95 9.99 -14.06
C LEU A 389 -25.54 9.10 -12.88
N GLY A 390 -26.28 9.21 -11.77
CA GLY A 390 -26.34 8.15 -10.74
C GLY A 390 -25.68 8.42 -9.39
N TYR A 391 -25.81 7.41 -8.53
CA TYR A 391 -25.50 7.38 -7.09
C TYR A 391 -23.98 7.39 -6.75
N SER A 392 -23.12 7.22 -7.76
CA SER A 392 -21.69 6.91 -7.61
C SER A 392 -20.81 8.11 -7.25
N GLY A 393 -21.26 9.33 -7.56
CA GLY A 393 -20.43 10.54 -7.50
C GLY A 393 -19.42 10.65 -8.65
N SER A 394 -19.56 9.83 -9.70
CA SER A 394 -18.77 9.93 -10.93
C SER A 394 -19.31 11.03 -11.84
N THR A 395 -18.40 11.80 -12.43
CA THR A 395 -18.69 12.80 -13.47
C THR A 395 -18.64 12.15 -14.84
N PHE A 396 -19.60 12.49 -15.70
CA PHE A 396 -19.69 12.01 -17.07
C PHE A 396 -19.45 13.12 -18.09
N PHE A 397 -18.75 12.77 -19.17
CA PHE A 397 -18.61 13.63 -20.34
C PHE A 397 -18.90 12.82 -21.61
N SER A 398 -19.27 13.51 -22.67
CA SER A 398 -19.38 12.97 -24.03
C SER A 398 -18.41 13.73 -24.94
N THR A 399 -17.89 13.06 -25.95
CA THR A 399 -17.24 13.74 -27.08
C THR A 399 -18.26 14.60 -27.83
N ALA A 400 -17.78 15.62 -28.55
CA ALA A 400 -18.65 16.58 -29.24
C ALA A 400 -19.46 15.95 -30.38
N ASP A 401 -18.91 14.91 -31.01
CA ASP A 401 -19.58 14.06 -32.01
C ASP A 401 -20.50 12.99 -31.38
N GLY A 402 -20.49 12.85 -30.05
CA GLY A 402 -21.30 11.89 -29.32
C GLY A 402 -20.82 10.44 -29.39
N CYS A 403 -19.69 10.14 -30.05
CA CYS A 403 -19.21 8.78 -30.26
C CYS A 403 -18.74 8.08 -28.96
N PHE A 404 -18.17 8.83 -28.01
CA PHE A 404 -17.56 8.28 -26.81
C PHE A 404 -18.03 8.98 -25.54
N LEU A 405 -18.13 8.20 -24.47
CA LEU A 405 -18.39 8.66 -23.11
C LEU A 405 -17.12 8.57 -22.27
N VAL A 406 -16.99 9.50 -21.33
CA VAL A 406 -15.92 9.50 -20.33
C VAL A 406 -16.54 9.45 -18.95
N LYS A 407 -16.18 8.43 -18.16
CA LYS A 407 -16.62 8.25 -16.77
C LYS A 407 -15.44 8.41 -15.83
N SER A 408 -15.56 9.25 -14.80
CA SER A 408 -14.54 9.30 -13.75
C SER A 408 -14.67 8.13 -12.77
N LEU A 409 -13.52 7.66 -12.26
CA LEU A 409 -13.41 6.65 -11.21
C LEU A 409 -12.88 7.32 -9.93
N PRO A 410 -13.75 7.95 -9.11
CA PRO A 410 -13.31 8.72 -7.96
C PRO A 410 -12.81 7.85 -6.80
N ARG A 411 -13.24 6.58 -6.73
CA ARG A 411 -12.96 5.72 -5.57
C ARG A 411 -11.73 4.87 -5.83
N ARG A 412 -10.81 4.85 -4.86
CA ARG A 412 -9.54 4.12 -4.98
C ARG A 412 -9.72 2.64 -5.32
N PHE A 413 -10.72 1.99 -4.74
CA PHE A 413 -10.96 0.58 -4.99
C PHE A 413 -11.46 0.31 -6.41
N GLU A 414 -12.18 1.24 -7.06
CA GLU A 414 -12.73 1.06 -8.41
C GLU A 414 -11.60 0.99 -9.45
N TYR A 415 -10.74 2.02 -9.49
CA TYR A 415 -9.65 2.05 -10.44
C TYR A 415 -8.57 1.02 -10.11
N GLU A 416 -8.28 0.73 -8.83
CA GLU A 416 -7.34 -0.34 -8.50
C GLU A 416 -7.89 -1.70 -8.91
N PHE A 417 -9.20 -1.95 -8.77
CA PHE A 417 -9.82 -3.20 -9.18
C PHE A 417 -9.73 -3.37 -10.70
N PHE A 418 -10.16 -2.35 -11.45
CA PHE A 418 -10.08 -2.42 -12.90
C PHE A 418 -8.65 -2.64 -13.39
N THR A 419 -7.70 -1.84 -12.90
CA THR A 419 -6.31 -1.86 -13.40
C THR A 419 -5.50 -3.08 -13.00
N HIS A 420 -5.69 -3.62 -11.79
CA HIS A 420 -4.84 -4.71 -11.27
C HIS A 420 -5.52 -6.07 -11.32
N ASP A 421 -6.85 -6.12 -11.26
CA ASP A 421 -7.59 -7.36 -11.04
C ASP A 421 -8.45 -7.78 -12.26
N LEU A 422 -8.93 -6.83 -13.08
CA LEU A 422 -9.86 -7.11 -14.20
C LEU A 422 -9.28 -6.86 -15.59
N LEU A 423 -8.40 -5.86 -15.80
CA LEU A 423 -8.00 -5.40 -17.13
C LEU A 423 -7.42 -6.50 -18.04
N ASP A 424 -6.54 -7.35 -17.50
CA ASP A 424 -5.94 -8.42 -18.30
C ASP A 424 -6.97 -9.47 -18.75
N ALA A 425 -7.87 -9.86 -17.83
CA ALA A 425 -8.93 -10.81 -18.10
C ALA A 425 -9.98 -10.22 -19.07
N TYR A 426 -10.33 -8.94 -18.88
CA TYR A 426 -11.18 -8.18 -19.81
C TYR A 426 -10.56 -8.12 -21.22
N SER A 427 -9.28 -7.77 -21.33
CA SER A 427 -8.61 -7.66 -22.63
C SER A 427 -8.57 -9.00 -23.39
N ALA A 428 -8.24 -10.09 -22.67
CA ALA A 428 -8.27 -11.44 -23.23
C ALA A 428 -9.69 -11.83 -23.70
N HIS A 429 -10.70 -11.62 -22.85
CA HIS A 429 -12.09 -11.94 -23.17
C HIS A 429 -12.62 -11.16 -24.37
N MET A 430 -12.34 -9.86 -24.46
CA MET A 430 -12.77 -9.05 -25.61
C MET A 430 -12.08 -9.49 -26.92
N THR A 431 -10.86 -10.03 -26.83
CA THR A 431 -10.13 -10.57 -27.99
C THR A 431 -10.72 -11.92 -28.43
N GLU A 432 -11.05 -12.79 -27.49
CA GLU A 432 -11.60 -14.13 -27.75
C GLU A 432 -13.10 -14.09 -28.14
N CYS A 433 -13.85 -13.11 -27.61
CA CYS A 433 -15.26 -12.90 -27.86
C CYS A 433 -15.53 -11.46 -28.35
N PRO A 434 -15.26 -11.14 -29.65
CA PRO A 434 -15.47 -9.79 -30.19
C PRO A 434 -16.93 -9.30 -30.12
N GLY A 435 -17.87 -10.23 -30.04
CA GLY A 435 -19.31 -9.99 -29.87
C GLY A 435 -19.77 -9.81 -28.42
N SER A 436 -18.86 -9.87 -27.44
CA SER A 436 -19.13 -9.61 -26.01
C SER A 436 -19.99 -8.36 -25.84
N LEU A 437 -20.85 -8.33 -24.82
CA LEU A 437 -21.70 -7.20 -24.44
C LEU A 437 -21.09 -6.35 -23.32
N LEU A 438 -19.93 -6.70 -22.77
CA LEU A 438 -19.20 -5.81 -21.86
C LEU A 438 -18.85 -4.50 -22.58
N VAL A 439 -19.17 -3.35 -22.00
CA VAL A 439 -18.89 -2.06 -22.67
C VAL A 439 -17.45 -1.95 -23.11
N ARG A 440 -17.26 -1.49 -24.36
CA ARG A 440 -15.93 -1.31 -24.94
C ARG A 440 -15.26 -0.12 -24.27
N ILE A 441 -14.31 -0.43 -23.40
CA ILE A 441 -13.41 0.54 -22.79
C ILE A 441 -12.27 0.83 -23.77
N THR A 442 -12.33 2.00 -24.40
CA THR A 442 -11.40 2.38 -25.46
C THR A 442 -10.09 2.95 -24.94
N ASP A 443 -10.07 3.55 -23.75
CA ASP A 443 -8.84 4.03 -23.10
C ASP A 443 -9.06 4.24 -21.59
N LEU A 444 -7.97 4.33 -20.84
CA LEU A 444 -7.98 4.69 -19.43
C LEU A 444 -6.90 5.76 -19.21
N VAL A 445 -7.29 6.93 -18.72
CA VAL A 445 -6.35 8.00 -18.36
C VAL A 445 -6.24 8.16 -16.85
N PHE A 446 -5.01 8.38 -16.38
CA PHE A 446 -4.72 8.53 -14.96
C PHE A 446 -3.71 9.64 -14.68
N CYS A 447 -3.68 10.16 -13.46
CA CYS A 447 -2.67 11.12 -13.02
C CYS A 447 -1.47 10.36 -12.40
N PRO A 448 -0.27 10.39 -13.02
CA PRO A 448 0.90 9.65 -12.54
C PRO A 448 1.56 10.28 -11.30
N HIS A 449 1.15 11.49 -10.92
CA HIS A 449 1.71 12.23 -9.79
C HIS A 449 0.65 12.55 -8.76
N ILE A 450 1.10 12.68 -7.51
CA ILE A 450 0.25 13.17 -6.43
C ILE A 450 0.01 14.66 -6.65
N THR A 451 -1.27 15.06 -6.70
CA THR A 451 -1.69 16.46 -6.88
C THR A 451 -2.57 16.89 -5.72
N LEU A 452 -2.55 18.19 -5.42
CA LEU A 452 -3.40 18.78 -4.39
C LEU A 452 -4.88 18.54 -4.73
N GLY A 453 -5.26 18.70 -6.00
CA GLY A 453 -6.63 18.43 -6.46
C GLY A 453 -7.08 16.98 -6.27
N GLY A 454 -6.17 16.02 -6.48
CA GLY A 454 -6.43 14.61 -6.18
C GLY A 454 -6.53 14.31 -4.67
N ILE A 455 -5.68 14.93 -3.84
CA ILE A 455 -5.69 14.74 -2.37
C ILE A 455 -6.98 15.25 -1.75
N VAL A 456 -7.43 16.46 -2.14
CA VAL A 456 -8.66 17.06 -1.60
C VAL A 456 -9.93 16.63 -2.34
N GLY A 457 -9.83 15.74 -3.33
CA GLY A 457 -10.99 15.21 -4.08
C GLY A 457 -11.67 16.21 -4.99
N SER A 458 -11.01 17.32 -5.35
CA SER A 458 -11.60 18.36 -6.20
C SER A 458 -11.55 18.04 -7.70
N ALA A 459 -10.63 17.16 -8.12
CA ALA A 459 -10.54 16.61 -9.47
C ALA A 459 -10.31 15.09 -9.42
N PRO A 460 -11.11 14.29 -10.15
CA PRO A 460 -10.86 12.85 -10.25
C PRO A 460 -9.49 12.58 -10.90
N THR A 461 -8.78 11.57 -10.42
CA THR A 461 -7.44 11.24 -10.91
C THR A 461 -7.45 10.17 -12.00
N HIS A 462 -8.56 9.45 -12.18
CA HIS A 462 -8.71 8.34 -13.11
C HIS A 462 -10.02 8.50 -13.90
N HIS A 463 -9.95 8.28 -15.21
CA HIS A 463 -11.11 8.35 -16.10
C HIS A 463 -11.05 7.25 -17.14
N ILE A 464 -12.17 6.55 -17.32
CA ILE A 464 -12.37 5.55 -18.36
C ILE A 464 -13.07 6.21 -19.54
N ILE A 465 -12.58 5.92 -20.75
CA ILE A 465 -13.21 6.28 -22.01
C ILE A 465 -13.89 5.01 -22.53
N MET A 466 -15.15 5.13 -22.92
CA MET A 466 -15.98 4.02 -23.37
C MET A 466 -16.84 4.41 -24.57
N GLU A 467 -17.27 3.42 -25.33
CA GLU A 467 -18.23 3.63 -26.43
C GLU A 467 -19.55 4.25 -25.92
N ASN A 468 -20.21 5.04 -26.76
CA ASN A 468 -21.56 5.53 -26.47
C ASN A 468 -22.61 4.73 -27.24
N LEU A 469 -23.39 3.89 -26.54
CA LEU A 469 -24.43 3.06 -27.18
C LEU A 469 -25.58 3.89 -27.77
N LEU A 470 -25.76 5.13 -27.30
CA LEU A 470 -26.75 6.09 -27.80
C LEU A 470 -26.34 6.77 -29.11
N HIS A 471 -25.09 6.62 -29.53
CA HIS A 471 -24.65 7.19 -30.78
C HIS A 471 -25.35 6.49 -31.97
N LEU A 472 -26.00 7.30 -32.80
CA LEU A 472 -26.69 6.91 -34.02
C LEU A 472 -26.33 7.90 -35.13
N ASP A 473 -26.08 7.41 -36.34
CA ASP A 473 -25.98 8.28 -37.50
C ASP A 473 -27.37 8.82 -37.86
N GLY A 474 -27.65 10.10 -37.57
CA GLY A 474 -28.89 10.80 -37.92
C GLY A 474 -29.73 11.30 -36.73
N ASP A 475 -30.76 12.09 -37.02
CA ASP A 475 -31.69 12.65 -36.04
C ASP A 475 -32.77 11.62 -35.70
N HIS A 476 -32.58 10.88 -34.61
CA HIS A 476 -33.49 9.81 -34.19
C HIS A 476 -34.15 10.21 -32.87
N GLY A 477 -35.46 10.48 -32.93
CA GLY A 477 -36.27 10.91 -31.78
C GLY A 477 -36.36 9.91 -30.63
N ASP A 478 -36.86 10.40 -29.49
CA ASP A 478 -37.28 9.73 -28.23
C ASP A 478 -36.76 8.29 -27.99
N ALA A 479 -35.44 8.11 -27.94
CA ALA A 479 -34.82 6.88 -27.46
C ALA A 479 -35.06 6.70 -25.96
N GLU A 480 -35.43 5.49 -25.55
CA GLU A 480 -35.64 5.18 -24.13
C GLU A 480 -34.47 4.34 -23.59
N THR A 481 -33.88 4.78 -22.47
CA THR A 481 -32.75 4.11 -21.80
C THR A 481 -33.15 3.52 -20.46
N TYR A 482 -32.62 2.33 -20.17
CA TYR A 482 -32.90 1.57 -18.96
C TYR A 482 -31.60 1.03 -18.37
N ASP A 483 -31.33 1.33 -17.10
CA ASP A 483 -30.23 0.76 -16.32
C ASP A 483 -30.76 -0.34 -15.38
N LEU A 484 -30.72 -1.59 -15.86
CA LEU A 484 -31.41 -2.72 -15.22
C LEU A 484 -30.45 -3.51 -14.30
N LYS A 485 -30.84 -3.65 -13.03
CA LYS A 485 -30.16 -4.45 -12.00
C LYS A 485 -31.13 -5.42 -11.31
N PRO A 486 -30.67 -6.53 -10.72
CA PRO A 486 -31.55 -7.47 -10.04
C PRO A 486 -32.31 -6.83 -8.86
N ASP A 487 -33.65 -6.91 -8.87
CA ASP A 487 -34.55 -6.26 -7.91
C ASP A 487 -34.32 -6.66 -6.43
N ASP A 488 -33.81 -7.86 -6.18
CA ASP A 488 -33.66 -8.47 -4.84
C ASP A 488 -32.25 -8.31 -4.22
N TYR A 489 -31.44 -7.36 -4.71
CA TYR A 489 -30.07 -7.13 -4.25
C TYR A 489 -29.98 -6.02 -3.19
N PHE A 490 -29.19 -6.24 -2.12
CA PHE A 490 -28.95 -5.27 -1.04
C PHE A 490 -27.85 -4.27 -1.43
N PHE A 491 -28.14 -2.98 -1.36
CA PHE A 491 -27.21 -1.89 -1.66
C PHE A 491 -26.84 -1.18 -0.35
N PRO A 492 -25.59 -1.29 0.14
CA PRO A 492 -25.20 -0.71 1.43
C PRO A 492 -25.42 0.81 1.52
N GLU A 493 -25.27 1.56 0.42
CA GLU A 493 -25.56 2.99 0.38
C GLU A 493 -27.07 3.34 0.41
N ARG A 494 -27.94 2.40 0.05
CA ARG A 494 -29.40 2.54 -0.02
C ARG A 494 -30.09 2.05 1.26
N ASP A 495 -29.66 0.89 1.74
CA ASP A 495 -30.40 0.06 2.70
C ASP A 495 -29.93 0.27 4.15
N ILE A 496 -28.86 1.03 4.36
CA ILE A 496 -28.46 1.49 5.69
C ILE A 496 -29.23 2.79 6.01
N ALA A 497 -30.00 2.74 7.11
CA ALA A 497 -30.74 3.88 7.69
C ALA A 497 -31.89 4.47 6.84
N ASP A 498 -32.68 3.64 6.14
CA ASP A 498 -33.88 4.08 5.37
C ASP A 498 -33.60 5.27 4.40
N GLY A 499 -32.38 5.34 3.86
CA GLY A 499 -31.96 6.46 3.03
C GLY A 499 -31.96 7.82 3.75
N ARG A 500 -31.75 7.88 5.07
CA ARG A 500 -31.62 9.15 5.83
C ARG A 500 -30.33 9.92 5.55
N LEU A 501 -29.39 9.33 4.80
CA LEU A 501 -28.14 9.97 4.37
C LEU A 501 -28.16 10.44 2.91
N ALA A 502 -29.24 10.18 2.16
CA ALA A 502 -29.39 10.59 0.76
C ALA A 502 -30.54 11.60 0.60
N PRO A 503 -30.37 12.69 -0.17
CA PRO A 503 -31.42 13.67 -0.45
C PRO A 503 -32.69 13.03 -1.06
N ALA A 504 -33.86 13.62 -0.84
CA ALA A 504 -35.13 13.10 -1.38
C ALA A 504 -35.13 12.96 -2.92
N SER A 505 -34.41 13.84 -3.63
CA SER A 505 -34.22 13.79 -5.10
C SER A 505 -33.46 12.55 -5.60
N VAL A 506 -32.83 11.81 -4.70
CA VAL A 506 -32.04 10.59 -4.96
C VAL A 506 -32.90 9.33 -4.72
N LYS A 507 -34.02 9.43 -3.99
CA LYS A 507 -34.93 8.31 -3.70
C LYS A 507 -35.86 7.96 -4.87
N ASP A 508 -36.14 8.91 -5.76
CA ASP A 508 -37.01 8.70 -6.93
C ASP A 508 -36.26 8.15 -8.17
N ARG A 509 -34.93 7.98 -8.10
CA ARG A 509 -34.08 7.44 -9.18
C ARG A 509 -33.69 5.98 -8.91
N LEU A 510 -34.68 5.17 -8.53
CA LEU A 510 -34.52 3.75 -8.25
C LEU A 510 -34.36 2.97 -9.57
N VAL A 511 -33.59 1.86 -9.50
CA VAL A 511 -33.38 0.86 -10.57
C VAL A 511 -34.53 0.84 -11.55
N ASP A 512 -34.23 1.09 -12.83
CA ASP A 512 -35.28 1.24 -13.83
C ASP A 512 -36.09 -0.06 -13.91
N LYS A 513 -37.42 0.07 -13.88
CA LYS A 513 -38.31 -1.06 -14.17
C LYS A 513 -38.73 -0.94 -15.62
N PHE A 514 -38.34 -1.92 -16.43
CA PHE A 514 -38.78 -1.99 -17.80
C PHE A 514 -40.31 -2.25 -17.85
N PRO A 515 -41.11 -1.38 -18.50
CA PRO A 515 -42.58 -1.41 -18.40
C PRO A 515 -43.26 -2.48 -19.27
N GLY A 516 -42.51 -3.38 -19.93
CA GLY A 516 -43.06 -4.36 -20.87
C GLY A 516 -42.20 -5.62 -21.03
N GLU A 517 -42.30 -6.27 -22.18
CA GLU A 517 -41.51 -7.45 -22.53
C GLU A 517 -40.68 -7.17 -23.80
N VAL A 518 -39.44 -7.63 -23.84
CA VAL A 518 -38.56 -7.45 -25.01
C VAL A 518 -38.81 -8.59 -25.98
N CYS A 519 -39.61 -8.34 -27.02
CA CYS A 519 -40.05 -9.36 -27.98
C CYS A 519 -39.06 -9.48 -29.14
N VAL A 520 -38.28 -10.55 -29.19
CA VAL A 520 -37.27 -10.81 -30.24
C VAL A 520 -37.37 -12.24 -30.75
N SER A 521 -36.68 -12.56 -31.84
CA SER A 521 -36.64 -13.93 -32.36
C SER A 521 -36.00 -14.90 -31.35
N SER A 522 -36.37 -16.18 -31.43
CA SER A 522 -35.75 -17.25 -30.62
C SER A 522 -34.23 -17.36 -30.83
N GLU A 523 -33.74 -16.95 -31.99
CA GLU A 523 -32.29 -16.87 -32.27
C GLU A 523 -31.64 -15.69 -31.55
N ALA A 524 -32.24 -14.49 -31.64
CA ALA A 524 -31.73 -13.30 -30.96
C ALA A 524 -31.71 -13.46 -29.44
N LYS A 525 -32.76 -14.06 -28.85
CA LYS A 525 -32.82 -14.39 -27.42
C LYS A 525 -31.70 -15.35 -27.00
N ARG A 526 -31.49 -16.43 -27.76
CA ARG A 526 -30.40 -17.38 -27.48
C ARG A 526 -29.03 -16.70 -27.56
N ASN A 527 -28.82 -15.90 -28.60
CA ASN A 527 -27.59 -15.13 -28.78
C ASN A 527 -27.32 -14.19 -27.60
N LEU A 528 -28.33 -13.44 -27.13
CA LEU A 528 -28.21 -12.56 -25.96
C LEU A 528 -27.77 -13.32 -24.71
N VAL A 529 -28.48 -14.42 -24.40
CA VAL A 529 -28.22 -15.21 -23.19
C VAL A 529 -26.83 -15.82 -23.25
N THR A 530 -26.41 -16.39 -24.39
CA THR A 530 -25.08 -16.98 -24.55
C THR A 530 -23.97 -15.94 -24.36
N LEU A 531 -24.12 -14.74 -24.93
CA LEU A 531 -23.14 -13.66 -24.74
C LEU A 531 -23.06 -13.22 -23.28
N LEU A 532 -24.21 -12.99 -22.63
CA LEU A 532 -24.24 -12.61 -21.21
C LEU A 532 -23.73 -13.71 -20.29
N GLU A 533 -23.96 -14.99 -20.61
CA GLU A 533 -23.41 -16.11 -19.84
C GLU A 533 -21.88 -16.09 -19.85
N ALA A 534 -21.27 -15.85 -21.02
CA ALA A 534 -19.82 -15.74 -21.18
C ALA A 534 -19.26 -14.50 -20.47
N ASP A 535 -19.88 -13.33 -20.70
CA ASP A 535 -19.44 -12.06 -20.11
C ASP A 535 -19.53 -12.08 -18.58
N THR A 536 -20.65 -12.55 -18.04
CA THR A 536 -20.85 -12.59 -16.59
C THR A 536 -20.04 -13.68 -15.92
N ALA A 537 -19.61 -14.73 -16.64
CA ALA A 537 -18.67 -15.73 -16.12
C ALA A 537 -17.32 -15.07 -15.80
N LEU A 538 -16.76 -14.32 -16.76
CA LEU A 538 -15.56 -13.51 -16.55
C LEU A 538 -15.72 -12.60 -15.33
N LEU A 539 -16.82 -11.84 -15.26
CA LEU A 539 -17.07 -10.92 -14.15
C LEU A 539 -17.13 -11.66 -12.81
N ALA A 540 -17.78 -12.81 -12.75
CA ALA A 540 -17.85 -13.62 -11.53
C ALA A 540 -16.47 -14.16 -11.10
N ASP A 541 -15.67 -14.65 -12.05
CA ASP A 541 -14.32 -15.18 -11.82
C ASP A 541 -13.37 -14.07 -11.32
N SER A 542 -13.48 -12.87 -11.89
CA SER A 542 -12.78 -11.66 -11.43
C SER A 542 -13.39 -11.07 -10.15
N SER A 543 -14.39 -11.69 -9.55
CA SER A 543 -15.09 -11.22 -8.34
C SER A 543 -15.78 -9.86 -8.48
N ALA A 544 -16.14 -9.46 -9.70
CA ALA A 544 -16.92 -8.28 -10.00
C ALA A 544 -18.41 -8.51 -9.67
N VAL A 545 -19.04 -7.49 -9.11
CA VAL A 545 -20.47 -7.45 -8.76
C VAL A 545 -21.04 -6.06 -9.08
N ASP A 546 -22.35 -5.90 -8.94
CA ASP A 546 -23.07 -4.62 -9.10
C ASP A 546 -23.05 -4.02 -10.53
N TYR A 547 -22.75 -4.85 -11.52
CA TYR A 547 -22.89 -4.50 -12.93
C TYR A 547 -24.34 -4.53 -13.39
N SER A 548 -24.68 -3.70 -14.38
CA SER A 548 -26.04 -3.58 -14.88
C SER A 548 -26.15 -3.87 -16.37
N LEU A 549 -27.36 -4.24 -16.80
CA LEU A 549 -27.70 -4.31 -18.21
C LEU A 549 -28.21 -2.94 -18.64
N PHE A 550 -27.40 -2.20 -19.38
CA PHE A 550 -27.82 -0.98 -20.03
C PHE A 550 -28.54 -1.32 -21.33
N PHE A 551 -29.85 -1.07 -21.33
CA PHE A 551 -30.76 -1.44 -22.40
C PHE A 551 -31.39 -0.19 -23.02
N VAL A 552 -31.42 -0.16 -24.35
CA VAL A 552 -31.95 0.98 -25.12
C VAL A 552 -32.96 0.46 -26.12
N ARG A 553 -34.08 1.17 -26.27
CA ARG A 553 -35.03 0.91 -27.36
C ARG A 553 -35.31 2.17 -28.17
N PHE A 554 -35.34 2.02 -29.48
CA PHE A 554 -35.67 3.06 -30.45
C PHE A 554 -36.98 2.72 -31.16
N PRO A 555 -37.89 3.69 -31.37
CA PRO A 555 -39.08 3.45 -32.18
C PRO A 555 -38.66 3.12 -33.62
N ALA A 556 -39.31 2.14 -34.23
CA ALA A 556 -39.06 1.75 -35.61
C ALA A 556 -39.67 2.78 -36.57
N THR A 557 -38.91 3.83 -36.91
CA THR A 557 -39.13 4.64 -38.12
C THR A 557 -38.25 4.08 -39.23
N ASP A 558 -38.78 3.97 -40.47
CA ASP A 558 -38.18 3.35 -41.65
C ASP A 558 -36.64 3.26 -41.59
N SER A 559 -36.15 2.02 -41.40
CA SER A 559 -34.76 1.72 -41.08
C SER A 559 -33.79 2.29 -42.15
N PRO A 560 -32.91 3.25 -41.83
CA PRO A 560 -31.90 3.73 -42.78
C PRO A 560 -30.64 2.86 -42.79
N PHE A 561 -30.57 1.77 -42.02
CA PHE A 561 -29.38 0.96 -41.86
C PHE A 561 -29.53 -0.40 -42.52
N THR A 562 -29.46 -0.41 -43.86
CA THR A 562 -28.94 -1.57 -44.57
C THR A 562 -27.43 -1.39 -44.65
N ASP A 563 -26.73 -1.67 -43.56
CA ASP A 563 -25.27 -1.68 -43.58
C ASP A 563 -24.82 -2.89 -44.40
N LEU A 564 -24.37 -2.64 -45.63
CA LEU A 564 -23.95 -3.67 -46.61
C LEU A 564 -22.74 -4.49 -46.15
N HIS A 565 -22.15 -4.18 -44.99
CA HIS A 565 -21.02 -4.89 -44.41
C HIS A 565 -21.29 -5.59 -43.06
N ALA A 566 -22.47 -5.41 -42.44
CA ALA A 566 -22.81 -6.12 -41.20
C ALA A 566 -23.42 -7.49 -41.50
N ALA A 567 -22.57 -8.51 -41.62
CA ALA A 567 -23.03 -9.90 -41.54
C ALA A 567 -23.64 -10.13 -40.13
N GLN A 568 -24.97 -10.07 -40.04
CA GLN A 568 -25.83 -10.25 -38.86
C GLN A 568 -25.93 -9.04 -37.90
N SER A 569 -27.18 -8.64 -37.60
CA SER A 569 -27.52 -7.63 -36.59
C SER A 569 -27.10 -8.10 -35.19
N SER A 570 -26.27 -7.32 -34.51
CA SER A 570 -25.83 -7.59 -33.14
C SER A 570 -26.65 -6.79 -32.13
N TRP A 571 -26.68 -7.23 -30.86
CA TRP A 571 -27.25 -6.46 -29.75
C TRP A 571 -26.57 -5.10 -29.51
N ARG A 572 -25.40 -4.84 -30.11
CA ARG A 572 -24.74 -3.53 -30.07
C ARG A 572 -25.22 -2.60 -31.17
N THR A 573 -25.43 -3.13 -32.38
CA THR A 573 -25.83 -2.35 -33.56
C THR A 573 -27.34 -2.16 -33.64
N GLY A 574 -28.11 -3.12 -33.11
CA GLY A 574 -29.57 -3.07 -33.02
C GLY A 574 -30.20 -4.41 -33.40
N VAL A 575 -31.11 -4.91 -32.57
CA VAL A 575 -31.95 -6.08 -32.84
C VAL A 575 -33.39 -5.64 -32.98
N ALA A 576 -34.00 -5.92 -34.14
CA ALA A 576 -35.40 -5.59 -34.37
C ALA A 576 -36.34 -6.45 -33.50
N SER A 577 -37.36 -5.82 -32.96
CA SER A 577 -38.48 -6.49 -32.30
C SER A 577 -39.30 -7.33 -33.28
N THR A 578 -39.89 -8.42 -32.81
CA THR A 578 -40.76 -9.28 -33.64
C THR A 578 -42.07 -8.60 -34.05
N ASP A 579 -42.51 -7.58 -33.31
CA ASP A 579 -43.68 -6.77 -33.65
C ASP A 579 -43.35 -5.57 -34.55
N GLY A 580 -42.07 -5.39 -34.90
CA GLY A 580 -41.58 -4.33 -35.78
C GLY A 580 -41.69 -2.93 -35.20
N ARG A 581 -41.96 -2.78 -33.88
CA ARG A 581 -42.17 -1.46 -33.25
C ARG A 581 -40.90 -0.85 -32.70
N TRP A 582 -39.93 -1.68 -32.35
CA TRP A 582 -38.71 -1.28 -31.66
C TRP A 582 -37.46 -1.88 -32.28
N THR A 583 -36.35 -1.15 -32.17
CA THR A 583 -34.98 -1.67 -32.30
C THR A 583 -34.31 -1.62 -30.94
N TYR A 584 -33.73 -2.74 -30.50
CA TYR A 584 -33.12 -2.90 -29.18
C TYR A 584 -31.61 -2.90 -29.25
N ARG A 585 -30.95 -2.20 -28.33
CA ARG A 585 -29.51 -2.30 -28.06
C ARG A 585 -29.25 -2.63 -26.61
N ALA A 586 -28.19 -3.38 -26.33
CA ALA A 586 -27.84 -3.79 -24.97
C ALA A 586 -26.33 -3.93 -24.76
N VAL A 587 -25.83 -3.45 -23.62
CA VAL A 587 -24.47 -3.68 -23.12
C VAL A 587 -24.48 -3.85 -21.60
N VAL A 588 -23.40 -4.40 -21.04
CA VAL A 588 -23.18 -4.51 -19.60
C VAL A 588 -22.26 -3.36 -19.14
N LEU A 589 -22.70 -2.60 -18.13
CA LEU A 589 -21.98 -1.47 -17.55
C LEU A 589 -21.65 -1.70 -16.07
N ASP A 590 -20.88 -0.78 -15.50
CA ASP A 590 -20.66 -0.61 -14.05
C ASP A 590 -20.00 -1.79 -13.31
N PHE A 591 -19.27 -2.64 -14.03
CA PHE A 591 -18.51 -3.77 -13.47
C PHE A 591 -17.19 -3.39 -12.76
N PHE A 592 -17.10 -2.22 -12.16
CA PHE A 592 -15.87 -1.72 -11.51
C PHE A 592 -15.80 -1.99 -9.99
N TRP A 593 -16.71 -2.81 -9.46
CA TRP A 593 -16.82 -3.08 -8.03
C TRP A 593 -16.51 -4.53 -7.68
N ALA A 594 -15.69 -4.75 -6.64
CA ALA A 594 -15.32 -6.09 -6.18
C ALA A 594 -15.45 -6.27 -4.66
N LYS A 595 -15.96 -7.43 -4.23
CA LYS A 595 -16.20 -7.75 -2.81
C LYS A 595 -14.93 -7.77 -1.95
N LYS A 596 -13.82 -8.32 -2.47
CA LYS A 596 -12.61 -8.58 -1.65
C LYS A 596 -11.98 -7.31 -1.06
N LYS A 597 -12.25 -6.12 -1.61
CA LYS A 597 -11.72 -4.83 -1.11
C LYS A 597 -12.55 -4.20 0.02
N MET A 598 -13.71 -4.76 0.37
CA MET A 598 -14.46 -4.34 1.57
C MET A 598 -13.88 -5.02 2.82
N ARG A 599 -13.41 -4.23 3.79
CA ARG A 599 -13.06 -4.76 5.13
C ARG A 599 -14.31 -5.40 5.75
N ALA A 600 -14.37 -6.73 5.74
CA ALA A 600 -15.46 -7.53 6.31
C ALA A 600 -15.84 -7.11 7.76
N LYS A 601 -14.92 -6.55 8.54
CA LYS A 601 -15.18 -6.08 9.92
C LYS A 601 -16.13 -4.86 10.01
N ALA A 602 -16.15 -3.95 9.04
CA ALA A 602 -17.00 -2.75 9.10
C ALA A 602 -18.47 -3.07 8.76
N MET A 603 -18.69 -3.89 7.74
CA MET A 603 -20.02 -4.34 7.32
C MET A 603 -20.68 -5.25 8.35
N THR A 604 -19.91 -6.18 8.96
CA THR A 604 -20.45 -7.11 9.98
C THR A 604 -20.99 -6.36 11.22
N GLY A 605 -20.34 -5.27 11.64
CA GLY A 605 -20.78 -4.45 12.78
C GLY A 605 -22.05 -3.62 12.50
N LEU A 606 -22.17 -3.05 11.30
CA LEU A 606 -23.35 -2.29 10.86
C LEU A 606 -24.57 -3.20 10.65
N VAL A 607 -24.34 -4.42 10.14
CA VAL A 607 -25.39 -5.43 9.89
C VAL A 607 -25.93 -6.02 11.20
N GLY A 608 -25.05 -6.25 12.19
CA GLY A 608 -25.48 -6.66 13.53
C GLY A 608 -26.41 -5.64 14.19
N ALA A 609 -26.18 -4.35 13.94
CA ALA A 609 -27.05 -3.28 14.42
C ALA A 609 -28.38 -3.19 13.63
N PHE A 610 -28.36 -3.37 12.32
CA PHE A 610 -29.56 -3.27 11.46
C PHE A 610 -30.53 -4.44 11.65
N ASN A 611 -30.04 -5.68 11.75
CA ASN A 611 -30.88 -6.87 12.00
C ASN A 611 -31.53 -6.86 13.39
N LEU A 612 -30.95 -6.12 14.35
CA LEU A 612 -31.55 -5.93 15.68
C LEU A 612 -32.73 -4.93 15.64
N LEU A 613 -32.75 -4.02 14.66
CA LEU A 613 -33.68 -2.90 14.55
C LEU A 613 -34.83 -3.16 13.57
N ALA A 614 -34.58 -3.83 12.44
CA ALA A 614 -35.59 -4.11 11.43
C ALA A 614 -36.09 -5.56 11.54
N ARG A 615 -37.28 -5.77 12.13
CA ARG A 615 -37.97 -7.09 12.20
C ARG A 615 -38.45 -7.59 10.83
N LYS A 616 -37.59 -7.60 9.80
CA LYS A 616 -37.83 -8.27 8.51
C LYS A 616 -36.89 -9.47 8.43
N GLY A 617 -37.37 -10.60 7.90
CA GLY A 617 -36.62 -11.86 7.80
C GLY A 617 -35.28 -11.72 7.08
N PRO A 618 -34.41 -12.74 7.08
CA PRO A 618 -33.03 -12.62 6.61
C PRO A 618 -33.01 -12.19 5.14
N MET A 619 -32.76 -10.90 4.89
CA MET A 619 -32.33 -10.44 3.58
C MET A 619 -30.96 -11.06 3.33
N SER A 620 -30.87 -11.93 2.33
CA SER A 620 -29.59 -12.42 1.85
C SER A 620 -28.83 -11.20 1.34
N ILE A 621 -27.78 -10.79 2.06
CA ILE A 621 -26.74 -9.95 1.46
C ILE A 621 -26.15 -10.84 0.38
N THR A 622 -26.56 -10.66 -0.86
CA THR A 622 -26.06 -11.42 -2.01
C THR A 622 -24.59 -11.04 -2.16
N ALA A 623 -23.73 -11.73 -1.43
CA ALA A 623 -22.33 -11.36 -1.29
C ALA A 623 -21.46 -12.21 -2.21
N GLU A 624 -21.99 -13.13 -3.00
CA GLU A 624 -21.15 -14.01 -3.83
C GLU A 624 -21.29 -13.63 -5.31
N PRO A 625 -20.17 -13.39 -6.02
CA PRO A 625 -20.21 -13.04 -7.45
C PRO A 625 -21.00 -14.03 -8.30
N ALA A 626 -20.91 -15.32 -7.99
CA ALA A 626 -21.69 -16.38 -8.64
C ALA A 626 -23.21 -16.23 -8.42
N GLU A 627 -23.62 -15.86 -7.21
CA GLU A 627 -25.03 -15.64 -6.88
C GLU A 627 -25.57 -14.36 -7.55
N TYR A 628 -24.76 -13.29 -7.59
CA TYR A 628 -25.11 -12.07 -8.34
C TYR A 628 -25.33 -12.37 -9.82
N ARG A 629 -24.39 -13.11 -10.42
CA ARG A 629 -24.49 -13.58 -11.81
C ARG A 629 -25.77 -14.36 -12.07
N GLU A 630 -26.11 -15.32 -11.21
CA GLU A 630 -27.33 -16.12 -11.38
C GLU A 630 -28.59 -15.24 -11.36
N ARG A 631 -28.67 -14.29 -10.43
CA ARG A 631 -29.80 -13.35 -10.35
C ARG A 631 -29.88 -12.42 -11.54
N PHE A 632 -28.74 -11.93 -12.02
CA PHE A 632 -28.64 -11.12 -13.23
C PHE A 632 -29.15 -11.86 -14.46
N LEU A 633 -28.67 -13.08 -14.71
CA LEU A 633 -29.13 -13.90 -15.83
C LEU A 633 -30.61 -14.26 -15.72
N ARG A 634 -31.13 -14.48 -14.50
CA ARG A 634 -32.55 -14.73 -14.26
C ARG A 634 -33.41 -13.50 -14.58
N MET A 635 -32.95 -12.29 -14.23
CA MET A 635 -33.61 -11.04 -14.59
C MET A 635 -33.71 -10.89 -16.11
N VAL A 636 -32.60 -11.08 -16.84
CA VAL A 636 -32.60 -10.97 -18.30
C VAL A 636 -33.50 -12.01 -18.97
N ASN A 637 -33.48 -13.26 -18.47
CA ASN A 637 -34.37 -14.30 -18.99
C ASN A 637 -35.87 -13.99 -18.81
N LYS A 638 -36.24 -13.25 -17.76
CA LYS A 638 -37.61 -12.77 -17.54
C LYS A 638 -37.96 -11.56 -18.42
N LEU A 639 -36.96 -10.75 -18.78
CA LEU A 639 -37.13 -9.55 -19.58
C LEU A 639 -37.46 -9.87 -21.05
N VAL A 640 -36.92 -10.97 -21.60
CA VAL A 640 -36.91 -11.24 -23.04
C VAL A 640 -37.86 -12.35 -23.49
N SER A 641 -38.89 -11.95 -24.24
CA SER A 641 -39.86 -12.67 -25.10
C SER A 641 -39.31 -13.38 -26.33
N SER A 642 -39.66 -14.65 -26.60
CA SER A 642 -39.50 -15.29 -27.93
C SER A 642 -40.82 -15.70 -28.60
N ARG A 643 -41.91 -14.96 -28.38
CA ARG A 643 -43.22 -15.28 -29.00
C ARG A 643 -43.19 -14.97 -30.50
N GLU A 644 -43.38 -15.99 -31.35
CA GLU A 644 -43.67 -15.79 -32.77
C GLU A 644 -45.08 -15.22 -32.95
N PRO A 645 -45.32 -14.31 -33.91
CA PRO A 645 -46.65 -13.77 -34.16
C PRO A 645 -47.58 -14.91 -34.62
N GLN A 646 -48.62 -15.19 -33.84
CA GLN A 646 -49.77 -15.94 -34.34
C GLN A 646 -50.41 -15.11 -35.46
N LEU A 647 -50.26 -15.56 -36.70
CA LEU A 647 -51.13 -15.11 -37.79
C LEU A 647 -52.57 -15.40 -37.36
N SER A 648 -53.37 -14.33 -37.25
CA SER A 648 -54.81 -14.44 -37.09
C SER A 648 -55.38 -15.17 -38.31
N SER A 649 -55.71 -16.45 -38.16
CA SER A 649 -56.57 -17.15 -39.10
C SER A 649 -57.97 -16.57 -38.96
N SER A 650 -58.36 -15.75 -39.94
CA SER A 650 -59.76 -15.56 -40.30
C SER A 650 -60.37 -16.90 -40.74
N ASP A 651 -61.66 -17.02 -40.49
CA ASP A 651 -62.60 -18.05 -40.95
C ASP A 651 -62.78 -19.28 -40.05
N GLU A 652 -63.80 -19.21 -39.19
CA GLU A 652 -64.92 -20.16 -39.33
C GLU A 652 -66.22 -19.55 -38.77
N ALA A 653 -67.23 -19.54 -39.64
CA ALA A 653 -68.62 -19.23 -39.35
C ALA A 653 -69.34 -20.51 -38.88
N GLY A 654 -70.32 -20.38 -37.97
CA GLY A 654 -71.44 -21.33 -37.90
C GLY A 654 -71.89 -21.77 -36.50
N GLU A 655 -73.17 -21.47 -36.22
CA GLU A 655 -74.13 -22.25 -35.41
C GLU A 655 -74.22 -22.11 -33.86
N LEU A 656 -75.11 -21.19 -33.45
CA LEU A 656 -76.40 -21.43 -32.75
C LEU A 656 -76.49 -22.56 -31.68
N THR A 657 -76.45 -22.14 -30.40
CA THR A 657 -77.40 -22.35 -29.23
C THR A 657 -78.20 -23.68 -29.04
N PRO A 658 -78.84 -23.99 -27.88
CA PRO A 658 -78.93 -23.31 -26.55
C PRO A 658 -78.89 -24.24 -25.29
N GLY A 659 -78.92 -23.62 -24.08
CA GLY A 659 -79.46 -24.22 -22.84
C GLY A 659 -78.46 -24.26 -21.68
N ARG A 660 -78.79 -24.02 -20.40
CA ARG A 660 -80.07 -23.88 -19.70
C ARG A 660 -79.76 -23.38 -18.27
N GLU A 661 -80.69 -22.64 -17.68
CA GLU A 661 -80.69 -22.10 -16.31
C GLU A 661 -80.55 -23.16 -15.20
N ALA A 662 -79.99 -22.78 -14.03
CA ALA A 662 -80.75 -22.56 -12.76
C ALA A 662 -79.94 -22.79 -11.46
N SER A 663 -80.33 -22.03 -10.42
CA SER A 663 -80.13 -22.20 -8.95
C SER A 663 -78.78 -21.72 -8.36
N VAL A 664 -78.63 -20.58 -7.65
CA VAL A 664 -79.31 -20.00 -6.46
C VAL A 664 -79.04 -20.73 -5.12
N ALA A 665 -78.70 -19.90 -4.12
CA ALA A 665 -78.68 -20.08 -2.65
C ALA A 665 -77.40 -20.67 -2.02
N ALA A 666 -76.91 -20.22 -0.86
CA ALA A 666 -77.15 -19.07 0.02
C ALA A 666 -76.20 -19.23 1.24
N GLU A 667 -75.89 -18.11 1.92
CA GLU A 667 -75.66 -18.00 3.39
C GLU A 667 -74.42 -18.69 4.01
N ALA A 668 -73.76 -18.20 5.05
CA ALA A 668 -73.77 -17.02 5.94
C ALA A 668 -72.37 -17.05 6.64
N SER A 669 -71.79 -16.05 7.30
CA SER A 669 -72.18 -14.81 7.98
C SER A 669 -70.98 -13.86 7.99
#